data_AF-A0A8T9Q186-F1
#
_entry.id   AF-A0A8T9Q186-F1
#
_cell.length_a   1.000
_cell.length_b   1.000
_cell.length_c   1.000
_cell.angle_alpha   90.00
_cell.angle_beta   90.00
_cell.angle_gamma   90.00
#
_symmetry.space_group_name_H-M   'P 1'
#
loop_
_entity.id
_entity.type
_entity.pdbx_description
1 polymer ?
#
loop_
_entity_poly.entity_id
_entity_poly.type
_entity_poly.pdbx_seq_one_letter_code
_entity_poly.pdbx_strand_id
1 'polypeptide(L)'
;MPDRSLADKNWKYNALIPLAKNVKSNKRIQPAKTSYPAAANDPYAGLGSPARVRLSWQDMFGNTFKTPLSDGNHDLSLSCLYTDPLFALAQWPSVSSYYYFATKSGTPQLHVDFLASAARYTVSAKLPKEEAIRNARIDQVTIQKIYYQLIQEGITIQVQSSINVEAGQPAFNLEPKILSGFAGEMYAYLNAVIADPLTATLPAPLKLAYDIDLKNSRFIFELTVVLTLQRPTRHVDPAFAGVAEVSTVANILSPVLKAPPKASPNAPSDDMLSLSVFAQDFEAAFKDRPAPGNFLKVATGLDRNNIGNTNDKKLWVVHFDANAQNGIWYTIDNTQQYFFAPKPLANSLETFDKVPVYSYKTGETYPSGSPALTTFSDIDLDNWGRLCLEAIDLLLTATYATPAFLVDNGATLQKILDAKEQIAEGIAASVAPILQAETPDLSGLATAQEKLKQQVLIQLSNAYKISTVVQNAVQVTKGFTGQNVPVKNPPFVPQLYGNMVSVLQEAVRSRHVGGEGTDQPSDDYTLSTAKVPLGTGLSWLTYLFEAKEADKHSSFNFANMAFRVSYIEHQIDTVENMGDYRASSWLTLLLPLDLTMSDIGPVDIPVALRSYPTPPSLVSQEIDYPAASSTAPTMTIPEALQWGYAFSYQPPLAGQDQIHATLQFNYSNQPDPAKTLFYQGGSYDATLLPATLGQFVTVYPVIQKDFQEVLLRNPADPAAATALKAFSTLVTNIGTAWKQWEKVKMQAQALRKSNPLPTYIYDYDVIEAPEAGGTADPKLTITVKPRGGAPDLTVSLLDYLPGPNNTFYKKVGTKEEYLLYNERKSVPLRTLSLDKRNILDMQNAWSGVLLTRNEDLVKNKAGAYRTTQHEFIYKTPLVKFYNELVPLLVCGKPIEVAQIETPGKPKVLNLAKHLQNLFKTLLAPSNPEQTILEQTIKVECRYTYNLVGTDPFNQITLPVLMATPLIFTLSKDWEIGQPGTYCADTDSFVCNLTQVILNWFATNNPVVNNGYFQFIVEVYSQSNNKLPILNLSNVLLEVPYIKELAKPASRPAGRRKPPSR
;
A
#
# COMPACT_ATOMS: atom_id res chain seq x y z
N MET A 1 -45.04 56.22 -87.09
CA MET A 1 -43.81 55.54 -86.61
C MET A 1 -43.70 55.81 -85.12
N PRO A 2 -43.73 54.79 -84.24
CA PRO A 2 -43.33 54.96 -82.85
C PRO A 2 -41.80 54.89 -82.71
N ASP A 3 -41.35 55.57 -81.68
CA ASP A 3 -39.99 55.95 -81.30
C ASP A 3 -38.97 54.78 -81.27
N ARG A 4 -37.79 55.01 -81.86
CA ARG A 4 -36.64 54.08 -81.95
C ARG A 4 -35.83 53.97 -80.65
N SER A 5 -36.26 54.60 -79.56
CA SER A 5 -35.49 54.70 -78.31
C SER A 5 -35.62 53.51 -77.33
N LEU A 6 -36.37 52.45 -77.67
CA LEU A 6 -36.50 51.23 -76.82
C LEU A 6 -35.64 50.03 -77.25
N ALA A 7 -34.72 50.21 -78.21
CA ALA A 7 -33.94 49.12 -78.79
C ALA A 7 -32.90 48.45 -77.85
N ASP A 8 -32.65 48.98 -76.65
CA ASP A 8 -31.59 48.49 -75.76
C ASP A 8 -32.06 47.76 -74.49
N LYS A 9 -33.34 47.38 -74.39
CA LYS A 9 -33.80 46.49 -73.29
C LYS A 9 -34.09 45.09 -73.82
N ASN A 10 -33.11 44.19 -73.70
CA ASN A 10 -33.27 42.76 -73.95
C ASN A 10 -34.49 42.23 -73.16
N TRP A 11 -35.54 41.82 -73.87
CA TRP A 11 -36.71 41.19 -73.27
C TRP A 11 -36.30 39.82 -72.72
N LYS A 12 -36.31 39.66 -71.39
CA LYS A 12 -36.08 38.37 -70.74
C LYS A 12 -37.43 37.70 -70.45
N TYR A 13 -37.75 36.67 -71.23
CA TYR A 13 -38.90 35.79 -70.96
C TYR A 13 -38.44 34.60 -70.12
N ASN A 14 -39.09 34.39 -68.97
CA ASN A 14 -38.87 33.25 -68.10
C ASN A 14 -40.17 32.42 -68.06
N ALA A 15 -40.09 31.12 -68.34
CA ALA A 15 -41.21 30.20 -68.27
C ALA A 15 -40.81 28.92 -67.52
N LEU A 16 -41.71 28.40 -66.67
CA LEU A 16 -41.51 27.16 -65.95
C LEU A 16 -42.29 26.02 -66.63
N ILE A 17 -41.58 25.01 -67.12
CA ILE A 17 -42.16 23.89 -67.88
C ILE A 17 -42.15 22.62 -67.01
N PRO A 18 -43.31 22.07 -66.61
CA PRO A 18 -43.37 20.85 -65.82
C PRO A 18 -43.18 19.61 -66.70
N LEU A 19 -41.91 19.23 -66.97
CA LEU A 19 -41.55 18.13 -67.87
C LEU A 19 -42.27 16.81 -67.51
N ALA A 20 -42.29 16.44 -66.23
CA ALA A 20 -42.89 15.20 -65.74
C ALA A 20 -44.40 15.07 -66.06
N LYS A 21 -45.16 16.17 -66.14
CA LYS A 21 -46.59 16.14 -66.48
C LYS A 21 -46.85 15.78 -67.95
N ASN A 22 -45.88 16.03 -68.82
CA ASN A 22 -46.00 15.83 -70.27
C ASN A 22 -45.46 14.46 -70.73
N VAL A 23 -45.00 13.61 -69.81
CA VAL A 23 -44.56 12.24 -70.10
C VAL A 23 -45.75 11.35 -70.46
N LYS A 24 -45.63 10.63 -71.59
CA LYS A 24 -46.64 9.69 -72.10
C LYS A 24 -46.95 8.60 -71.06
N SER A 25 -48.22 8.24 -70.93
CA SER A 25 -48.70 7.30 -69.90
C SER A 25 -48.00 5.94 -69.92
N ASN A 26 -47.67 5.41 -71.09
CA ASN A 26 -46.94 4.15 -71.27
C ASN A 26 -45.45 4.19 -70.87
N LYS A 27 -44.92 5.38 -70.53
CA LYS A 27 -43.55 5.58 -70.06
C LYS A 27 -43.48 5.90 -68.57
N ARG A 28 -44.61 5.85 -67.85
CA ARG A 28 -44.67 6.07 -66.40
C ARG A 28 -44.57 4.74 -65.66
N ILE A 29 -43.85 4.75 -64.53
CA ILE A 29 -43.78 3.61 -63.61
C ILE A 29 -45.17 3.42 -62.99
N GLN A 30 -45.76 2.24 -63.17
CA GLN A 30 -47.08 1.93 -62.64
C GLN A 30 -46.98 1.54 -61.16
N PRO A 31 -47.88 2.03 -60.29
CA PRO A 31 -47.86 1.65 -58.87
C PRO A 31 -48.25 0.19 -58.69
N ALA A 32 -47.69 -0.45 -57.66
CA ALA A 32 -47.97 -1.86 -57.35
C ALA A 32 -49.42 -2.11 -56.88
N LYS A 33 -50.08 -1.10 -56.31
CA LYS A 33 -51.48 -1.14 -55.87
C LYS A 33 -52.19 0.14 -56.28
N THR A 34 -53.51 0.06 -56.49
CA THR A 34 -54.34 1.24 -56.81
C THR A 34 -54.47 2.22 -55.66
N SER A 35 -54.26 1.77 -54.42
CA SER A 35 -54.25 2.61 -53.20
C SER A 35 -52.95 3.41 -53.03
N TYR A 36 -51.91 3.12 -53.83
CA TYR A 36 -50.63 3.83 -53.79
C TYR A 36 -50.68 5.09 -54.66
N PRO A 37 -49.67 5.98 -54.58
CA PRO A 37 -49.64 7.18 -55.41
C PRO A 37 -49.76 6.89 -56.91
N ALA A 38 -50.72 7.54 -57.58
CA ALA A 38 -51.00 7.31 -59.01
C ALA A 38 -49.84 7.69 -59.93
N ALA A 39 -49.53 6.90 -60.96
CA ALA A 39 -48.41 7.16 -61.88
C ALA A 39 -48.39 8.56 -62.53
N ALA A 40 -49.56 9.19 -62.69
CA ALA A 40 -49.69 10.56 -63.22
C ALA A 40 -49.03 11.64 -62.34
N ASN A 41 -48.89 11.37 -61.05
CA ASN A 41 -48.35 12.30 -60.05
C ASN A 41 -46.83 12.11 -59.81
N ASP A 42 -46.18 11.17 -60.50
CA ASP A 42 -44.74 10.95 -60.36
C ASP A 42 -43.93 12.18 -60.85
N PRO A 43 -43.22 12.89 -59.96
CA PRO A 43 -42.43 14.05 -60.32
C PRO A 43 -41.14 13.68 -61.08
N TYR A 44 -40.73 12.41 -61.06
CA TYR A 44 -39.54 11.90 -61.74
C TYR A 44 -39.88 11.15 -63.03
N ALA A 45 -41.14 11.22 -63.49
CA ALA A 45 -41.52 10.63 -64.76
C ALA A 45 -40.60 11.14 -65.88
N GLY A 46 -40.04 10.22 -66.68
CA GLY A 46 -39.11 10.54 -67.76
C GLY A 46 -37.65 10.71 -67.34
N LEU A 47 -37.29 10.41 -66.07
CA LEU A 47 -35.90 10.43 -65.57
C LEU A 47 -34.92 9.71 -66.52
N GLY A 48 -33.76 10.31 -66.72
CA GLY A 48 -32.69 9.80 -67.60
C GLY A 48 -32.97 9.99 -69.09
N SER A 49 -34.16 10.45 -69.48
CA SER A 49 -34.52 10.70 -70.88
C SER A 49 -34.26 12.16 -71.28
N PRO A 50 -33.87 12.43 -72.54
CA PRO A 50 -33.80 13.79 -73.05
C PRO A 50 -35.21 14.34 -73.32
N ALA A 51 -35.47 15.56 -72.86
CA ALA A 51 -36.63 16.36 -73.20
C ALA A 51 -36.23 17.42 -74.24
N ARG A 52 -36.98 17.53 -75.34
CA ARG A 52 -36.78 18.58 -76.34
C ARG A 52 -37.85 19.64 -76.18
N VAL A 53 -37.43 20.88 -75.94
CA VAL A 53 -38.32 22.04 -75.86
C VAL A 53 -38.15 22.84 -77.14
N ARG A 54 -39.23 22.89 -77.94
CA ARG A 54 -39.32 23.75 -79.11
C ARG A 54 -40.08 25.02 -78.76
N LEU A 55 -39.52 26.17 -79.09
CA LEU A 55 -40.18 27.46 -78.94
C LEU A 55 -40.70 27.91 -80.31
N SER A 56 -41.99 28.18 -80.41
CA SER A 56 -42.60 28.69 -81.64
C SER A 56 -43.36 29.97 -81.35
N TRP A 57 -43.17 30.98 -82.19
CA TRP A 57 -44.04 32.15 -82.18
C TRP A 57 -45.44 31.76 -82.66
N GLN A 58 -46.45 32.14 -81.89
CA GLN A 58 -47.86 31.98 -82.25
C GLN A 58 -48.49 33.37 -82.37
N ASP A 59 -49.35 33.56 -83.37
CA ASP A 59 -50.24 34.71 -83.40
C ASP A 59 -51.38 34.57 -82.38
N MET A 60 -52.22 35.60 -82.28
CA MET A 60 -53.39 35.62 -81.39
C MET A 60 -54.46 34.56 -81.74
N PHE A 61 -54.33 33.86 -82.87
CA PHE A 61 -55.22 32.78 -83.32
C PHE A 61 -54.57 31.39 -83.16
N GLY A 62 -53.33 31.31 -82.65
CA GLY A 62 -52.61 30.05 -82.43
C GLY A 62 -51.82 29.53 -83.65
N ASN A 63 -51.71 30.30 -84.75
CA ASN A 63 -50.93 29.89 -85.91
C ASN A 63 -49.44 30.02 -85.61
N THR A 64 -48.66 28.96 -85.87
CA THR A 64 -47.21 28.97 -85.68
C THR A 64 -46.49 29.55 -86.90
N PHE A 65 -45.60 30.51 -86.69
CA PHE A 65 -44.77 31.08 -87.75
C PHE A 65 -43.48 30.27 -87.96
N LYS A 66 -43.08 30.08 -89.22
CA LYS A 66 -41.73 29.61 -89.57
C LYS A 66 -40.72 30.72 -89.26
N THR A 67 -40.08 30.60 -88.11
CA THR A 67 -38.97 31.41 -87.62
C THR A 67 -37.76 30.51 -87.33
N PRO A 68 -36.54 31.07 -87.17
CA PRO A 68 -35.38 30.29 -86.74
C PRO A 68 -35.63 29.46 -85.47
N LEU A 69 -36.52 29.90 -84.56
CA LEU A 69 -36.85 29.14 -83.35
C LEU A 69 -37.73 27.89 -83.60
N SER A 70 -38.43 27.84 -84.73
CA SER A 70 -39.39 26.78 -85.07
C SER A 70 -38.87 25.74 -86.07
N ASP A 71 -37.61 25.86 -86.50
CA ASP A 71 -36.99 25.00 -87.54
C ASP A 71 -36.52 23.63 -87.03
N GLY A 72 -36.55 23.41 -85.71
CA GLY A 72 -36.09 22.18 -85.06
C GLY A 72 -34.57 22.09 -84.86
N ASN A 73 -33.79 23.02 -85.43
CA ASN A 73 -32.33 23.11 -85.22
C ASN A 73 -31.98 23.87 -83.94
N HIS A 74 -32.91 24.68 -83.43
CA HIS A 74 -32.76 25.48 -82.21
C HIS A 74 -33.56 24.91 -81.03
N ASP A 75 -34.02 23.67 -81.10
CA ASP A 75 -34.69 22.99 -79.99
C ASP A 75 -33.74 22.89 -78.78
N LEU A 76 -34.21 23.31 -77.61
CA LEU A 76 -33.46 23.15 -76.37
C LEU A 76 -33.55 21.69 -75.93
N SER A 77 -32.41 21.01 -75.89
CA SER A 77 -32.32 19.66 -75.32
C SER A 77 -32.00 19.75 -73.84
N LEU A 78 -32.90 19.25 -73.01
CA LEU A 78 -32.78 19.18 -71.56
C LEU A 78 -32.68 17.72 -71.15
N SER A 79 -31.94 17.41 -70.08
CA SER A 79 -31.93 16.07 -69.50
C SER A 79 -32.83 16.06 -68.27
N CYS A 80 -33.74 15.08 -68.17
CA CYS A 80 -34.54 14.91 -66.96
C CYS A 80 -33.70 14.21 -65.89
N LEU A 81 -33.11 14.99 -64.97
CA LEU A 81 -32.19 14.52 -63.94
C LEU A 81 -32.66 14.96 -62.54
N TYR A 82 -32.15 14.31 -61.50
CA TYR A 82 -32.42 14.67 -60.12
C TYR A 82 -31.75 16.01 -59.76
N THR A 83 -32.54 16.87 -59.14
CA THR A 83 -32.11 18.19 -58.63
C THR A 83 -32.52 18.41 -57.18
N ASP A 84 -33.30 17.49 -56.60
CA ASP A 84 -33.82 17.53 -55.23
C ASP A 84 -33.09 16.55 -54.30
N PRO A 85 -32.99 16.84 -52.99
CA PRO A 85 -32.39 15.94 -52.02
C PRO A 85 -33.23 14.67 -51.82
N LEU A 86 -32.55 13.57 -51.49
CA LEU A 86 -33.17 12.34 -51.01
C LEU A 86 -33.76 12.55 -49.60
N PHE A 87 -34.96 12.00 -49.37
CA PHE A 87 -35.54 11.99 -48.03
C PHE A 87 -34.89 10.90 -47.17
N ALA A 88 -34.13 11.33 -46.17
CA ALA A 88 -33.59 10.47 -45.13
C ALA A 88 -34.73 9.82 -44.33
N LEU A 89 -34.51 8.65 -43.76
CA LEU A 89 -35.52 7.97 -42.95
C LEU A 89 -36.00 8.81 -41.75
N ALA A 90 -35.11 9.61 -41.15
CA ALA A 90 -35.48 10.55 -40.08
C ALA A 90 -36.49 11.63 -40.52
N GLN A 91 -36.65 11.85 -41.83
CA GLN A 91 -37.59 12.80 -42.42
C GLN A 91 -38.93 12.14 -42.78
N TRP A 92 -39.11 10.84 -42.54
CA TRP A 92 -40.36 10.14 -42.82
C TRP A 92 -41.39 10.42 -41.72
N PRO A 93 -42.57 10.99 -42.07
CA PRO A 93 -43.56 11.31 -41.07
C PRO A 93 -44.09 10.06 -40.33
N SER A 94 -44.05 10.11 -39.00
CA SER A 94 -44.62 9.07 -38.12
C SER A 94 -44.08 7.65 -38.40
N VAL A 95 -42.84 7.54 -38.85
CA VAL A 95 -42.12 6.28 -38.99
C VAL A 95 -40.90 6.30 -38.07
N SER A 96 -40.68 5.22 -37.35
CA SER A 96 -39.49 4.99 -36.53
C SER A 96 -38.81 3.71 -36.95
N SER A 97 -37.49 3.63 -36.81
CA SER A 97 -36.73 2.45 -37.13
C SER A 97 -35.78 2.09 -36.01
N TYR A 98 -35.70 0.78 -35.75
CA TYR A 98 -34.86 0.25 -34.69
C TYR A 98 -34.12 -0.99 -35.16
N TYR A 99 -32.98 -1.26 -34.54
CA TYR A 99 -32.26 -2.51 -34.72
C TYR A 99 -32.11 -3.28 -33.42
N TYR A 100 -32.06 -4.60 -33.52
CA TYR A 100 -31.71 -5.50 -32.42
C TYR A 100 -31.03 -6.76 -32.97
N PHE A 101 -30.41 -7.51 -32.08
CA PHE A 101 -29.79 -8.78 -32.43
C PHE A 101 -30.52 -9.92 -31.75
N ALA A 102 -30.65 -11.03 -32.46
CA ALA A 102 -31.24 -12.26 -31.93
C ALA A 102 -30.54 -13.46 -32.55
N THR A 103 -30.82 -14.65 -32.04
CA THR A 103 -30.33 -15.92 -32.60
C THR A 103 -31.46 -16.70 -33.25
N LYS A 104 -31.19 -17.24 -34.45
CA LYS A 104 -32.08 -18.17 -35.15
C LYS A 104 -31.31 -19.43 -35.47
N SER A 105 -31.74 -20.56 -34.91
CA SER A 105 -31.05 -21.86 -35.06
C SER A 105 -29.55 -21.80 -34.72
N GLY A 106 -29.18 -20.97 -33.74
CA GLY A 106 -27.80 -20.78 -33.29
C GLY A 106 -26.97 -19.77 -34.09
N THR A 107 -27.48 -19.20 -35.19
CA THR A 107 -26.80 -18.15 -35.97
C THR A 107 -27.27 -16.76 -35.51
N PRO A 108 -26.35 -15.80 -35.27
CA PRO A 108 -26.73 -14.42 -34.96
C PRO A 108 -27.39 -13.75 -36.16
N GLN A 109 -28.45 -12.98 -35.90
CA GLN A 109 -29.18 -12.20 -36.90
C GLN A 109 -29.28 -10.74 -36.46
N LEU A 110 -29.00 -9.83 -37.40
CA LEU A 110 -29.35 -8.41 -37.30
C LEU A 110 -30.80 -8.25 -37.74
N HIS A 111 -31.64 -7.73 -36.86
CA HIS A 111 -32.99 -7.32 -37.17
C HIS A 111 -33.07 -5.82 -37.34
N VAL A 112 -33.81 -5.37 -38.37
CA VAL A 112 -34.14 -3.96 -38.59
C VAL A 112 -35.64 -3.84 -38.79
N ASP A 113 -36.31 -3.19 -37.84
CA ASP A 113 -37.76 -3.02 -37.83
C ASP A 113 -38.12 -1.57 -38.14
N PHE A 114 -39.07 -1.38 -39.04
CA PHE A 114 -39.71 -0.08 -39.32
C PHE A 114 -41.14 -0.12 -38.78
N LEU A 115 -41.44 0.81 -37.88
CA LEU A 115 -42.73 0.94 -37.22
C LEU A 115 -43.39 2.25 -37.61
N ALA A 116 -44.63 2.16 -38.08
CA ALA A 116 -45.49 3.32 -38.22
C ALA A 116 -46.13 3.67 -36.88
N SER A 117 -46.38 4.95 -36.64
CA SER A 117 -47.09 5.45 -35.45
C SER A 117 -48.44 6.04 -35.84
N ALA A 118 -49.50 5.60 -35.16
CA ALA A 118 -50.85 6.17 -35.34
C ALA A 118 -51.07 7.46 -34.53
N ALA A 119 -50.15 7.82 -33.61
CA ALA A 119 -50.41 8.83 -32.57
C ALA A 119 -50.82 10.21 -33.10
N ARG A 120 -50.35 10.62 -34.27
CA ARG A 120 -50.70 11.91 -34.91
C ARG A 120 -52.01 11.89 -35.70
N TYR A 121 -52.66 10.72 -35.76
CA TYR A 121 -53.80 10.45 -36.64
C TYR A 121 -54.99 9.81 -35.90
N THR A 122 -54.76 9.21 -34.72
CA THR A 122 -55.82 8.61 -33.90
C THR A 122 -56.60 9.68 -33.15
N VAL A 123 -57.91 9.78 -33.42
CA VAL A 123 -58.81 10.72 -32.74
C VAL A 123 -58.83 10.43 -31.24
N SER A 124 -58.59 11.46 -30.44
CA SER A 124 -58.63 11.38 -28.97
C SER A 124 -59.11 12.69 -28.37
N ALA A 125 -59.33 12.75 -27.05
CA ALA A 125 -59.66 13.99 -26.36
C ALA A 125 -58.61 15.11 -26.56
N LYS A 126 -57.36 14.75 -26.89
CA LYS A 126 -56.25 15.67 -27.15
C LYS A 126 -56.01 15.96 -28.64
N LEU A 127 -56.64 15.20 -29.54
CA LEU A 127 -56.47 15.34 -30.99
C LEU A 127 -57.84 15.22 -31.69
N PRO A 128 -58.49 16.34 -32.03
CA PRO A 128 -59.77 16.35 -32.75
C PRO A 128 -59.68 15.72 -34.15
N LYS A 129 -60.85 15.31 -34.68
CA LYS A 129 -60.98 14.65 -35.99
C LYS A 129 -60.41 15.51 -37.12
N GLU A 130 -60.71 16.81 -37.13
CA GLU A 130 -60.27 17.74 -38.16
C GLU A 130 -58.75 17.93 -38.16
N GLU A 131 -58.12 17.84 -36.98
CA GLU A 131 -56.67 17.97 -36.82
C GLU A 131 -55.95 16.70 -37.26
N ALA A 132 -56.47 15.51 -36.93
CA ALA A 132 -55.97 14.24 -37.44
C ALA A 132 -55.98 14.17 -38.98
N ILE A 133 -57.09 14.60 -39.61
CA ILE A 133 -57.21 14.68 -41.08
C ILE A 133 -56.21 15.70 -41.65
N ARG A 134 -56.02 16.85 -40.99
CA ARG A 134 -55.07 17.88 -41.41
C ARG A 134 -53.63 17.37 -41.36
N ASN A 135 -53.23 16.73 -40.26
CA ASN A 135 -51.91 16.09 -40.11
C ASN A 135 -51.69 15.06 -41.22
N ALA A 136 -52.68 14.19 -41.46
CA ALA A 136 -52.60 13.18 -42.50
C ALA A 136 -52.44 13.78 -43.91
N ARG A 137 -53.14 14.88 -44.25
CA ARG A 137 -52.95 15.58 -45.54
C ARG A 137 -51.54 16.14 -45.71
N ILE A 138 -50.96 16.70 -44.65
CA ILE A 138 -49.60 17.26 -44.69
C ILE A 138 -48.59 16.12 -44.88
N ASP A 139 -48.67 15.09 -44.05
CA ASP A 139 -47.72 13.98 -44.04
C ASP A 139 -47.84 13.13 -45.32
N GLN A 140 -49.04 13.04 -45.90
CA GLN A 140 -49.29 12.34 -47.16
C GLN A 140 -48.44 12.87 -48.31
N VAL A 141 -48.30 14.20 -48.43
CA VAL A 141 -47.52 14.82 -49.52
C VAL A 141 -46.05 14.43 -49.41
N THR A 142 -45.51 14.35 -48.20
CA THR A 142 -44.12 13.93 -47.95
C THR A 142 -43.94 12.44 -48.25
N ILE A 143 -44.82 11.58 -47.73
CA ILE A 143 -44.79 10.13 -48.01
C ILE A 143 -44.95 9.84 -49.51
N GLN A 144 -45.76 10.61 -50.23
CA GLN A 144 -45.90 10.50 -51.68
C GLN A 144 -44.57 10.76 -52.41
N LYS A 145 -43.83 11.81 -52.03
CA LYS A 145 -42.52 12.11 -52.60
C LYS A 145 -41.51 11.00 -52.31
N ILE A 146 -41.48 10.54 -51.05
CA ILE A 146 -40.65 9.40 -50.63
C ILE A 146 -40.94 8.16 -51.49
N TYR A 147 -42.22 7.80 -51.66
CA TYR A 147 -42.63 6.68 -52.50
C TYR A 147 -42.06 6.81 -53.91
N TYR A 148 -42.22 7.98 -54.55
CA TYR A 148 -41.71 8.20 -55.89
C TYR A 148 -40.18 8.18 -55.97
N GLN A 149 -39.45 8.64 -54.94
CA GLN A 149 -37.99 8.52 -54.91
C GLN A 149 -37.52 7.06 -54.89
N LEU A 150 -38.24 6.18 -54.18
CA LEU A 150 -37.86 4.78 -53.98
C LEU A 150 -38.22 3.84 -55.13
N ILE A 151 -39.21 4.18 -55.97
CA ILE A 151 -39.61 3.32 -57.11
C ILE A 151 -38.75 3.56 -58.36
N GLN A 152 -37.90 4.58 -58.39
CA GLN A 152 -37.10 4.89 -59.57
C GLN A 152 -36.05 3.82 -59.85
N GLU A 153 -35.75 3.63 -61.14
CA GLU A 153 -34.80 2.61 -61.57
C GLU A 153 -33.37 2.94 -61.13
N GLY A 154 -32.68 1.92 -60.61
CA GLY A 154 -31.26 2.00 -60.22
C GLY A 154 -30.99 2.59 -58.83
N ILE A 155 -32.01 2.94 -58.03
CA ILE A 155 -31.79 3.28 -56.62
C ILE A 155 -31.27 2.05 -55.87
N THR A 156 -30.23 2.23 -55.05
CA THR A 156 -29.67 1.19 -54.19
C THR A 156 -29.98 1.52 -52.74
N ILE A 157 -30.33 0.48 -51.98
CA ILE A 157 -30.57 0.59 -50.54
C ILE A 157 -29.73 -0.47 -49.84
N GLN A 158 -28.97 -0.04 -48.85
CA GLN A 158 -28.00 -0.88 -48.17
C GLN A 158 -28.10 -0.71 -46.66
N VAL A 159 -28.06 -1.82 -45.93
CA VAL A 159 -27.91 -1.85 -44.47
C VAL A 159 -26.50 -2.31 -44.14
N GLN A 160 -25.78 -1.53 -43.35
CA GLN A 160 -24.41 -1.82 -42.94
C GLN A 160 -24.32 -1.84 -41.41
N SER A 161 -23.59 -2.80 -40.84
CA SER A 161 -23.39 -2.93 -39.38
C SER A 161 -21.91 -2.94 -39.04
N SER A 162 -21.47 -2.23 -38.02
CA SER A 162 -20.04 -2.22 -37.63
C SER A 162 -19.52 -3.59 -37.14
N ILE A 163 -20.40 -4.57 -36.91
CA ILE A 163 -20.03 -5.95 -36.53
C ILE A 163 -19.32 -6.72 -37.67
N ASN A 164 -19.77 -6.54 -38.91
CA ASN A 164 -19.27 -7.27 -40.07
C ASN A 164 -18.46 -6.41 -41.04
N VAL A 165 -18.17 -5.16 -40.69
CA VAL A 165 -17.45 -4.22 -41.55
C VAL A 165 -15.95 -4.28 -41.31
N GLU A 166 -15.25 -4.84 -42.30
CA GLU A 166 -13.86 -4.54 -42.61
C GLU A 166 -13.77 -4.19 -44.11
N ALA A 167 -12.70 -3.51 -44.52
CA ALA A 167 -12.51 -3.06 -45.90
C ALA A 167 -12.77 -4.21 -46.91
N GLY A 168 -13.88 -4.11 -47.66
CA GLY A 168 -14.26 -5.08 -48.69
C GLY A 168 -15.44 -6.02 -48.37
N GLN A 169 -16.08 -5.94 -47.20
CA GLN A 169 -17.31 -6.72 -46.90
C GLN A 169 -18.58 -6.04 -47.45
N PRO A 170 -19.52 -6.78 -48.06
CA PRO A 170 -20.71 -6.20 -48.67
C PRO A 170 -21.75 -5.77 -47.62
N ALA A 171 -22.31 -4.58 -47.78
CA ALA A 171 -23.52 -4.19 -47.07
C ALA A 171 -24.68 -5.11 -47.48
N PHE A 172 -25.65 -5.30 -46.58
CA PHE A 172 -26.86 -6.06 -46.89
C PHE A 172 -27.72 -5.26 -47.87
N ASN A 173 -27.81 -5.73 -49.11
CA ASN A 173 -28.65 -5.08 -50.12
C ASN A 173 -30.12 -5.33 -49.79
N LEU A 174 -30.90 -4.25 -49.77
CA LEU A 174 -32.35 -4.29 -49.63
C LEU A 174 -32.99 -3.96 -50.98
N GLU A 175 -33.89 -4.83 -51.45
CA GLU A 175 -34.62 -4.56 -52.68
C GLU A 175 -35.48 -3.30 -52.52
N PRO A 176 -35.34 -2.27 -53.39
CA PRO A 176 -36.07 -1.00 -53.26
C PRO A 176 -37.59 -1.15 -53.17
N LYS A 177 -38.13 -2.21 -53.79
CA LYS A 177 -39.57 -2.54 -53.78
C LYS A 177 -40.13 -2.82 -52.38
N ILE A 178 -39.29 -3.23 -51.43
CA ILE A 178 -39.71 -3.50 -50.05
C ILE A 178 -40.02 -2.19 -49.32
N LEU A 179 -39.08 -1.22 -49.35
CA LEU A 179 -39.29 0.08 -48.71
C LEU A 179 -40.28 0.96 -49.47
N SER A 180 -40.30 0.92 -50.81
CA SER A 180 -41.34 1.61 -51.57
C SER A 180 -42.72 0.99 -51.34
N GLY A 181 -42.79 -0.33 -51.12
CA GLY A 181 -44.00 -1.01 -50.67
C GLY A 181 -44.50 -0.46 -49.33
N PHE A 182 -43.62 -0.37 -48.33
CA PHE A 182 -43.96 0.19 -47.01
C PHE A 182 -44.37 1.67 -47.09
N ALA A 183 -43.67 2.50 -47.87
CA ALA A 183 -44.08 3.88 -48.12
C ALA A 183 -45.46 3.97 -48.82
N GLY A 184 -45.76 3.05 -49.74
CA GLY A 184 -47.06 2.92 -50.37
C GLY A 184 -48.18 2.56 -49.40
N GLU A 185 -47.93 1.62 -48.47
CA GLU A 185 -48.89 1.28 -47.40
C GLU A 185 -49.13 2.46 -46.44
N MET A 186 -48.07 3.20 -46.10
CA MET A 186 -48.19 4.44 -45.33
C MET A 186 -49.05 5.47 -46.07
N TYR A 187 -48.85 5.65 -47.37
CA TYR A 187 -49.68 6.54 -48.18
C TYR A 187 -51.15 6.10 -48.21
N ALA A 188 -51.41 4.79 -48.36
CA ALA A 188 -52.75 4.22 -48.33
C ALA A 188 -53.43 4.42 -46.97
N TYR A 189 -52.69 4.22 -45.87
CA TYR A 189 -53.17 4.50 -44.52
C TYR A 189 -53.53 5.97 -44.33
N LEU A 190 -52.68 6.91 -44.76
CA LEU A 190 -52.98 8.34 -44.65
C LEU A 190 -54.22 8.74 -45.48
N ASN A 191 -54.43 8.13 -46.66
CA ASN A 191 -55.69 8.30 -47.40
C ASN A 191 -56.90 7.81 -46.62
N ALA A 192 -56.80 6.65 -45.96
CA ALA A 192 -57.86 6.12 -45.12
C ALA A 192 -58.14 7.04 -43.92
N VAL A 193 -57.11 7.61 -43.30
CA VAL A 193 -57.26 8.62 -42.23
C VAL A 193 -57.96 9.88 -42.74
N ILE A 194 -57.63 10.34 -43.95
CA ILE A 194 -58.27 11.52 -44.56
C ILE A 194 -59.76 11.26 -44.86
N ALA A 195 -60.10 10.04 -45.27
CA ALA A 195 -61.47 9.63 -45.53
C ALA A 195 -62.28 9.46 -44.23
N ASP A 196 -61.79 8.65 -43.30
CA ASP A 196 -62.32 8.54 -41.95
C ASP A 196 -61.29 7.98 -40.93
N PRO A 197 -60.75 8.81 -40.03
CA PRO A 197 -59.70 8.41 -39.08
C PRO A 197 -60.16 7.36 -38.05
N LEU A 198 -61.47 7.16 -37.87
CA LEU A 198 -62.00 6.15 -36.94
C LEU A 198 -61.93 4.72 -37.49
N THR A 199 -61.76 4.54 -38.80
CA THR A 199 -61.74 3.23 -39.46
C THR A 199 -60.39 2.89 -40.08
N ALA A 200 -59.45 3.84 -40.09
CA ALA A 200 -58.13 3.66 -40.69
C ALA A 200 -57.30 2.65 -39.90
N THR A 201 -56.75 1.65 -40.61
CA THR A 201 -55.90 0.61 -40.01
C THR A 201 -54.44 0.90 -40.30
N LEU A 202 -53.63 0.99 -39.25
CA LEU A 202 -52.19 1.22 -39.34
C LEU A 202 -51.50 0.05 -40.07
N PRO A 203 -50.51 0.29 -40.96
CA PRO A 203 -49.80 -0.78 -41.62
C PRO A 203 -48.99 -1.62 -40.64
N ALA A 204 -48.84 -2.91 -40.96
CA ALA A 204 -48.02 -3.82 -40.18
C ALA A 204 -46.55 -3.37 -40.19
N PRO A 205 -45.80 -3.59 -39.08
CA PRO A 205 -44.38 -3.30 -39.04
C PRO A 205 -43.62 -4.05 -40.15
N LEU A 206 -42.72 -3.36 -40.84
CA LEU A 206 -41.79 -4.01 -41.76
C LEU A 206 -40.61 -4.53 -40.95
N LYS A 207 -40.41 -5.85 -40.95
CA LYS A 207 -39.32 -6.51 -40.22
C LYS A 207 -38.33 -7.12 -41.20
N LEU A 208 -37.07 -6.71 -41.08
CA LEU A 208 -35.95 -7.24 -41.86
C LEU A 208 -35.05 -8.07 -40.94
N ALA A 209 -34.50 -9.16 -41.45
CA ALA A 209 -33.57 -10.01 -40.72
C ALA A 209 -32.43 -10.42 -41.64
N TYR A 210 -31.20 -10.26 -41.16
CA TYR A 210 -29.98 -10.56 -41.89
C TYR A 210 -29.07 -11.45 -41.02
N ASP A 211 -28.63 -12.59 -41.55
CA ASP A 211 -27.59 -13.38 -40.88
C ASP A 211 -26.31 -12.54 -40.78
N ILE A 212 -25.70 -12.51 -39.60
CA ILE A 212 -24.53 -11.69 -39.34
C ILE A 212 -23.52 -12.42 -38.46
N ASP A 213 -22.26 -12.38 -38.89
CA ASP A 213 -21.13 -12.88 -38.13
C ASP A 213 -20.21 -11.71 -37.75
N LEU A 214 -19.52 -11.83 -36.62
CA LEU A 214 -18.44 -10.94 -36.25
C LEU A 214 -17.29 -11.09 -37.26
N LYS A 215 -17.01 -10.02 -38.01
CA LYS A 215 -15.84 -9.91 -38.91
C LYS A 215 -14.92 -8.75 -38.55
N ASN A 216 -15.39 -7.79 -37.75
CA ASN A 216 -14.56 -6.70 -37.27
C ASN A 216 -13.51 -7.23 -36.27
N SER A 217 -12.22 -7.09 -36.61
CA SER A 217 -11.10 -7.55 -35.79
C SER A 217 -10.67 -6.58 -34.68
N ARG A 218 -11.29 -5.40 -34.59
CA ARG A 218 -10.93 -4.41 -33.55
C ARG A 218 -11.44 -4.87 -32.19
N PHE A 219 -10.59 -4.75 -31.17
CA PHE A 219 -10.98 -5.07 -29.79
C PHE A 219 -12.04 -4.13 -29.21
N ILE A 220 -12.03 -2.86 -29.62
CA ILE A 220 -12.99 -1.83 -29.21
C ILE A 220 -13.41 -1.03 -30.45
N PHE A 221 -14.72 -0.95 -30.70
CA PHE A 221 -15.30 -0.19 -31.82
C PHE A 221 -16.74 0.27 -31.54
N GLU A 222 -17.18 1.34 -32.20
CA GLU A 222 -18.55 1.86 -32.07
C GLU A 222 -19.55 0.89 -32.71
N LEU A 223 -20.67 0.61 -32.03
CA LEU A 223 -21.77 -0.18 -32.56
C LEU A 223 -22.71 0.71 -33.38
N THR A 224 -22.65 0.61 -34.69
CA THR A 224 -23.49 1.39 -35.61
C THR A 224 -24.19 0.48 -36.60
N VAL A 225 -25.47 0.74 -36.85
CA VAL A 225 -26.20 0.19 -37.99
C VAL A 225 -26.67 1.35 -38.86
N VAL A 226 -26.27 1.37 -40.13
CA VAL A 226 -26.51 2.47 -41.06
C VAL A 226 -27.35 1.98 -42.23
N LEU A 227 -28.44 2.69 -42.52
CA LEU A 227 -29.23 2.53 -43.74
C LEU A 227 -28.85 3.61 -44.74
N THR A 228 -28.29 3.21 -45.87
CA THR A 228 -27.86 4.11 -46.95
C THR A 228 -28.78 3.96 -48.15
N LEU A 229 -29.26 5.09 -48.68
CA LEU A 229 -29.98 5.18 -49.94
C LEU A 229 -29.11 5.93 -50.93
N GLN A 230 -28.91 5.38 -52.13
CA GLN A 230 -28.06 5.98 -53.15
C GLN A 230 -28.72 5.91 -54.53
N ARG A 231 -28.69 7.04 -55.25
CA ARG A 231 -29.14 7.17 -56.64
C ARG A 231 -27.98 6.88 -57.61
N PRO A 232 -28.27 6.45 -58.86
CA PRO A 232 -27.27 6.41 -59.91
C PRO A 232 -26.72 7.82 -60.19
N THR A 233 -25.41 8.01 -60.07
CA THR A 233 -24.77 9.33 -60.29
C THR A 233 -25.03 9.88 -61.69
N ARG A 234 -25.18 9.02 -62.70
CA ARG A 234 -25.54 9.41 -64.07
C ARG A 234 -26.93 10.06 -64.20
N HIS A 235 -27.81 9.90 -63.22
CA HIS A 235 -29.14 10.50 -63.19
C HIS A 235 -29.21 11.75 -62.30
N VAL A 236 -28.09 12.18 -61.71
CA VAL A 236 -27.99 13.43 -60.95
C VAL A 236 -27.57 14.55 -61.89
N ASP A 237 -28.22 15.71 -61.79
CA ASP A 237 -27.86 16.87 -62.61
C ASP A 237 -26.42 17.30 -62.30
N PRO A 238 -25.57 17.56 -63.32
CA PRO A 238 -24.18 17.97 -63.11
C PRO A 238 -24.01 19.20 -62.20
N ALA A 239 -24.98 20.12 -62.18
CA ALA A 239 -24.96 21.28 -61.29
C ALA A 239 -25.05 20.90 -59.80
N PHE A 240 -25.56 19.70 -59.49
CA PHE A 240 -25.72 19.16 -58.14
C PHE A 240 -24.76 18.00 -57.85
N ALA A 241 -23.78 17.72 -58.72
CA ALA A 241 -22.83 16.62 -58.54
C ALA A 241 -22.01 16.73 -57.24
N GLY A 242 -21.80 17.95 -56.72
CA GLY A 242 -21.14 18.20 -55.43
C GLY A 242 -22.05 18.19 -54.21
N VAL A 243 -23.36 18.01 -54.36
CA VAL A 243 -24.33 18.04 -53.26
C VAL A 243 -24.69 16.60 -52.87
N ALA A 244 -24.04 16.10 -51.82
CA ALA A 244 -24.16 14.69 -51.40
C ALA A 244 -25.63 14.25 -51.24
N GLU A 245 -26.47 15.07 -50.57
CA GLU A 245 -27.88 14.77 -50.29
C GLU A 245 -28.74 14.51 -51.53
N VAL A 246 -28.34 14.99 -52.71
CA VAL A 246 -29.06 14.71 -53.99
C VAL A 246 -28.75 13.30 -54.50
N SER A 247 -27.59 12.75 -54.16
CA SER A 247 -27.08 11.48 -54.66
C SER A 247 -27.11 10.34 -53.63
N THR A 248 -26.89 10.64 -52.36
CA THR A 248 -26.79 9.67 -51.28
C THR A 248 -27.25 10.26 -49.95
N VAL A 249 -27.91 9.44 -49.13
CA VAL A 249 -28.25 9.76 -47.75
C VAL A 249 -28.07 8.54 -46.87
N ALA A 250 -27.46 8.72 -45.70
CA ALA A 250 -27.20 7.67 -44.72
C ALA A 250 -27.92 7.99 -43.40
N ASN A 251 -28.60 7.00 -42.82
CA ASN A 251 -29.29 7.13 -41.54
C ASN A 251 -28.71 6.13 -40.53
N ILE A 252 -28.17 6.62 -39.42
CA ILE A 252 -27.78 5.77 -38.29
C ILE A 252 -29.06 5.36 -37.55
N LEU A 253 -29.30 4.06 -37.46
CA LEU A 253 -30.47 3.48 -36.81
C LEU A 253 -30.27 3.44 -35.29
N SER A 254 -31.37 3.55 -34.54
CA SER A 254 -31.34 3.44 -33.07
C SER A 254 -31.50 2.00 -32.60
N PRO A 255 -30.86 1.57 -31.50
CA PRO A 255 -31.12 0.26 -30.91
C PRO A 255 -32.55 0.19 -30.37
N VAL A 256 -33.14 -1.01 -30.33
CA VAL A 256 -34.41 -1.23 -29.62
C VAL A 256 -34.19 -1.00 -28.12
N LEU A 257 -35.03 -0.13 -27.53
CA LEU A 257 -35.15 0.01 -26.10
C LEU A 257 -36.39 -0.75 -25.63
N LYS A 258 -36.22 -1.74 -24.74
CA LYS A 258 -37.34 -2.47 -24.12
C LYS A 258 -37.46 -2.05 -22.66
N ALA A 259 -38.68 -1.96 -22.15
CA ALA A 259 -38.89 -1.89 -20.70
C ALA A 259 -38.47 -3.24 -20.08
N PRO A 260 -37.77 -3.25 -18.93
CA PRO A 260 -37.49 -4.49 -18.22
C PRO A 260 -38.81 -5.20 -17.85
N PRO A 261 -38.85 -6.54 -17.87
CA PRO A 261 -40.05 -7.27 -17.49
C PRO A 261 -40.44 -6.91 -16.04
N LYS A 262 -41.71 -6.57 -15.82
CA LYS A 262 -42.22 -6.23 -14.49
C LYS A 262 -42.07 -7.44 -13.56
N ALA A 263 -41.40 -7.25 -12.42
CA ALA A 263 -41.30 -8.28 -11.38
C ALA A 263 -42.65 -8.61 -10.71
N SER A 264 -43.66 -7.74 -10.85
CA SER A 264 -45.02 -7.96 -10.37
C SER A 264 -46.03 -7.19 -11.24
N PRO A 265 -47.21 -7.75 -11.55
CA PRO A 265 -48.24 -7.09 -12.36
C PRO A 265 -48.80 -5.78 -11.76
N ASN A 266 -48.56 -5.51 -10.47
CA ASN A 266 -49.12 -4.35 -9.75
C ASN A 266 -48.10 -3.25 -9.38
N ALA A 267 -46.85 -3.31 -9.86
CA ALA A 267 -45.89 -2.22 -9.62
C ALA A 267 -46.23 -0.98 -10.48
N PRO A 268 -46.10 0.26 -9.94
CA PRO A 268 -46.34 1.50 -10.68
C PRO A 268 -45.47 1.55 -11.95
N SER A 269 -46.03 2.11 -13.03
CA SER A 269 -45.41 2.17 -14.35
C SER A 269 -44.26 3.17 -14.37
N ASP A 270 -43.09 2.73 -13.95
CA ASP A 270 -41.84 3.35 -14.36
C ASP A 270 -41.33 2.55 -15.57
N ASP A 271 -41.90 2.81 -16.75
CA ASP A 271 -41.42 2.26 -18.02
C ASP A 271 -40.09 2.95 -18.38
N MET A 272 -39.06 2.75 -17.56
CA MET A 272 -37.70 3.10 -17.91
C MET A 272 -37.22 2.16 -19.02
N LEU A 273 -37.25 2.67 -20.25
CA LEU A 273 -36.60 2.09 -21.41
C LEU A 273 -35.12 1.81 -21.08
N SER A 274 -34.72 0.53 -20.97
CA SER A 274 -33.36 0.15 -20.55
C SER A 274 -32.56 -0.49 -21.69
N LEU A 275 -31.35 0.01 -21.93
CA LEU A 275 -30.35 -0.59 -22.81
C LEU A 275 -29.85 -1.97 -22.29
N SER A 276 -30.15 -2.34 -21.05
CA SER A 276 -29.70 -3.60 -20.47
C SER A 276 -30.28 -4.82 -21.19
N VAL A 277 -31.54 -4.77 -21.63
CA VAL A 277 -32.18 -5.88 -22.36
C VAL A 277 -31.55 -6.03 -23.75
N PHE A 278 -31.29 -4.91 -24.43
CA PHE A 278 -30.57 -4.91 -25.69
C PHE A 278 -29.17 -5.53 -25.54
N ALA A 279 -28.44 -5.16 -24.48
CA ALA A 279 -27.13 -5.74 -24.18
C ALA A 279 -27.24 -7.25 -23.92
N GLN A 280 -28.23 -7.71 -23.15
CA GLN A 280 -28.42 -9.14 -22.90
C GLN A 280 -28.67 -9.93 -24.20
N ASP A 281 -29.59 -9.45 -25.04
CA ASP A 281 -29.91 -10.07 -26.33
C ASP A 281 -28.68 -10.08 -27.26
N PHE A 282 -27.92 -8.99 -27.31
CA PHE A 282 -26.69 -8.86 -28.11
C PHE A 282 -25.58 -9.80 -27.64
N GLU A 283 -25.23 -9.75 -26.35
CA GLU A 283 -24.13 -10.55 -25.79
C GLU A 283 -24.44 -12.05 -25.90
N ALA A 284 -25.70 -12.44 -25.71
CA ALA A 284 -26.15 -13.82 -25.92
C ALA A 284 -26.07 -14.24 -27.40
N ALA A 285 -26.41 -13.35 -28.34
CA ALA A 285 -26.39 -13.67 -29.77
C ALA A 285 -24.98 -13.98 -30.30
N PHE A 286 -23.94 -13.32 -29.76
CA PHE A 286 -22.55 -13.48 -30.18
C PHE A 286 -21.69 -14.34 -29.24
N LYS A 287 -22.28 -14.97 -28.22
CA LYS A 287 -21.56 -15.89 -27.34
C LYS A 287 -21.00 -17.07 -28.13
N ASP A 288 -19.73 -17.39 -27.91
CA ASP A 288 -18.98 -18.47 -28.57
C ASP A 288 -18.89 -18.33 -30.10
N ARG A 289 -18.97 -17.09 -30.62
CA ARG A 289 -18.89 -16.77 -32.06
C ARG A 289 -17.81 -15.71 -32.33
N PRO A 290 -17.01 -15.86 -33.41
CA PRO A 290 -17.10 -16.88 -34.46
C PRO A 290 -16.56 -18.26 -34.04
N ALA A 291 -15.85 -18.36 -32.91
CA ALA A 291 -15.34 -19.60 -32.35
C ALA A 291 -15.63 -19.69 -30.83
N PRO A 292 -15.66 -20.91 -30.25
CA PRO A 292 -15.83 -21.09 -28.81
C PRO A 292 -14.87 -20.21 -28.00
N GLY A 293 -15.33 -19.69 -26.86
CA GLY A 293 -14.58 -18.79 -26.00
C GLY A 293 -14.70 -17.29 -26.34
N ASN A 294 -15.21 -16.94 -27.53
CA ASN A 294 -15.45 -15.54 -27.89
C ASN A 294 -16.71 -15.00 -27.17
N PHE A 295 -16.63 -13.79 -26.65
CA PHE A 295 -17.81 -13.08 -26.16
C PHE A 295 -17.63 -11.57 -26.33
N LEU A 296 -18.73 -10.91 -26.67
CA LEU A 296 -18.77 -9.48 -26.86
C LEU A 296 -19.46 -8.84 -25.67
N LYS A 297 -19.04 -7.63 -25.30
CA LYS A 297 -19.69 -6.79 -24.29
C LYS A 297 -20.17 -5.50 -24.93
N VAL A 298 -21.35 -5.03 -24.50
CA VAL A 298 -21.86 -3.72 -24.92
C VAL A 298 -21.53 -2.68 -23.85
N ALA A 299 -20.99 -1.55 -24.29
CA ALA A 299 -20.67 -0.41 -23.45
C ALA A 299 -21.27 0.89 -24.01
N THR A 300 -21.35 1.92 -23.17
CA THR A 300 -21.76 3.26 -23.60
C THR A 300 -20.73 4.31 -23.19
N GLY A 301 -20.44 5.26 -24.06
CA GLY A 301 -19.44 6.31 -23.82
C GLY A 301 -19.36 7.31 -24.95
N LEU A 302 -18.60 8.39 -24.73
CA LEU A 302 -18.35 9.42 -25.74
C LEU A 302 -17.24 8.95 -26.70
N ASP A 303 -17.33 9.39 -27.96
CA ASP A 303 -16.21 9.32 -28.90
C ASP A 303 -15.50 10.68 -28.95
N ARG A 304 -14.34 10.80 -28.32
CA ARG A 304 -13.59 12.08 -28.31
C ARG A 304 -13.05 12.47 -29.68
N ASN A 305 -12.96 11.53 -30.62
CA ASN A 305 -12.45 11.80 -31.97
C ASN A 305 -13.56 12.29 -32.91
N ASN A 306 -14.82 12.31 -32.46
CA ASN A 306 -15.98 12.74 -33.25
C ASN A 306 -16.65 13.98 -32.63
N ILE A 307 -16.25 15.15 -33.10
CA ILE A 307 -16.55 16.48 -32.49
C ILE A 307 -17.95 17.02 -32.90
N GLY A 308 -18.73 16.26 -33.70
CA GLY A 308 -19.98 16.76 -34.30
C GLY A 308 -21.18 16.93 -33.36
N ASN A 309 -21.19 16.29 -32.19
CA ASN A 309 -22.24 16.44 -31.17
C ASN A 309 -21.73 15.93 -29.81
N THR A 310 -21.31 16.84 -28.92
CA THR A 310 -20.60 16.53 -27.67
C THR A 310 -21.46 15.88 -26.56
N ASN A 311 -22.77 15.69 -26.77
CA ASN A 311 -23.70 15.20 -25.75
C ASN A 311 -24.33 13.82 -26.04
N ASP A 312 -24.08 13.20 -27.20
CA ASP A 312 -24.69 11.90 -27.54
C ASP A 312 -23.75 10.74 -27.19
N LYS A 313 -23.98 10.09 -26.04
CA LYS A 313 -23.31 8.83 -25.70
C LYS A 313 -23.59 7.79 -26.79
N LYS A 314 -22.52 7.18 -27.33
CA LYS A 314 -22.60 6.12 -28.34
C LYS A 314 -22.61 4.74 -27.70
N LEU A 315 -23.03 3.72 -28.46
CA LEU A 315 -22.86 2.32 -28.09
C LEU A 315 -21.53 1.81 -28.65
N TRP A 316 -20.86 0.97 -27.87
CA TRP A 316 -19.56 0.40 -28.20
C TRP A 316 -19.60 -1.11 -27.98
N VAL A 317 -18.82 -1.83 -28.78
CA VAL A 317 -18.55 -3.25 -28.60
C VAL A 317 -17.13 -3.41 -28.07
N VAL A 318 -16.99 -4.26 -27.05
CA VAL A 318 -15.69 -4.70 -26.53
C VAL A 318 -15.59 -6.20 -26.74
N HIS A 319 -14.58 -6.64 -27.48
CA HIS A 319 -14.39 -8.03 -27.88
C HIS A 319 -13.40 -8.74 -26.97
N PHE A 320 -13.88 -9.79 -26.29
CA PHE A 320 -13.09 -10.69 -25.46
C PHE A 320 -13.06 -12.11 -26.04
N ASP A 321 -12.01 -12.86 -25.71
CA ASP A 321 -11.85 -14.24 -26.17
C ASP A 321 -11.10 -15.07 -25.13
N ALA A 322 -11.78 -16.01 -24.47
CA ALA A 322 -11.21 -16.89 -23.45
C ALA A 322 -10.02 -17.74 -23.95
N ASN A 323 -9.90 -17.94 -25.26
CA ASN A 323 -8.78 -18.68 -25.87
C ASN A 323 -7.64 -17.76 -26.33
N ALA A 324 -7.75 -16.45 -26.06
CA ALA A 324 -6.76 -15.42 -26.36
C ALA A 324 -6.30 -15.37 -27.84
N GLN A 325 -7.19 -15.73 -28.79
CA GLN A 325 -6.85 -15.74 -30.21
C GLN A 325 -7.15 -14.39 -30.85
N ASN A 326 -8.41 -13.94 -30.74
CA ASN A 326 -8.95 -12.84 -31.53
C ASN A 326 -9.53 -11.68 -30.71
N GLY A 327 -9.73 -11.85 -29.40
CA GLY A 327 -10.26 -10.83 -28.49
C GLY A 327 -9.35 -10.59 -27.29
N ILE A 328 -9.66 -9.58 -26.48
CA ILE A 328 -8.94 -9.28 -25.24
C ILE A 328 -9.05 -10.48 -24.28
N TRP A 329 -7.93 -10.86 -23.68
CA TRP A 329 -7.91 -11.85 -22.61
C TRP A 329 -6.83 -11.56 -21.58
N TYR A 330 -7.19 -11.69 -20.31
CA TYR A 330 -6.26 -11.59 -19.19
C TYR A 330 -6.64 -12.54 -18.07
N THR A 331 -5.66 -12.93 -17.27
CA THR A 331 -5.85 -13.71 -16.04
C THR A 331 -5.17 -12.98 -14.88
N ILE A 332 -5.80 -13.00 -13.71
CA ILE A 332 -5.21 -12.48 -12.46
C ILE A 332 -4.57 -13.66 -11.73
N ASP A 333 -3.33 -13.50 -11.29
CA ASP A 333 -2.66 -14.49 -10.45
C ASP A 333 -3.29 -14.50 -9.05
N ASN A 334 -3.88 -15.64 -8.69
CA ASN A 334 -4.52 -15.89 -7.41
C ASN A 334 -3.63 -16.72 -6.45
N THR A 335 -2.39 -17.02 -6.84
CA THR A 335 -1.45 -17.82 -6.05
C THR A 335 -0.50 -16.97 -5.21
N GLN A 336 -0.19 -15.76 -5.69
CA GLN A 336 0.76 -14.85 -5.03
C GLN A 336 0.22 -13.42 -4.99
N GLN A 337 0.26 -12.82 -3.81
CA GLN A 337 -0.03 -11.41 -3.59
C GLN A 337 1.21 -10.67 -3.07
N TYR A 338 1.34 -9.41 -3.45
CA TYR A 338 2.39 -8.51 -3.01
C TYR A 338 1.79 -7.39 -2.17
N PHE A 339 2.43 -7.10 -1.05
CA PHE A 339 1.98 -6.11 -0.09
C PHE A 339 3.08 -5.09 0.12
N PHE A 340 2.79 -3.83 -0.13
CA PHE A 340 3.76 -2.74 -0.01
C PHE A 340 3.25 -1.64 0.91
N ALA A 341 4.17 -0.93 1.54
CA ALA A 341 3.89 0.32 2.24
C ALA A 341 5.13 1.23 2.18
N PRO A 342 4.99 2.55 2.38
CA PRO A 342 6.11 3.44 2.67
C PRO A 342 6.89 2.96 3.90
N LYS A 343 8.21 2.91 3.78
CA LYS A 343 9.08 2.68 4.95
C LYS A 343 8.86 3.80 5.99
N PRO A 344 8.93 3.46 7.29
CA PRO A 344 9.09 4.44 8.36
C PRO A 344 10.19 5.48 8.08
N LEU A 345 9.98 6.71 8.55
CA LEU A 345 11.03 7.73 8.50
C LEU A 345 12.22 7.35 9.39
N ALA A 346 11.95 6.74 10.54
CA ALA A 346 12.94 6.10 11.40
C ALA A 346 12.32 4.88 12.10
N ASN A 347 13.14 3.85 12.31
CA ASN A 347 12.72 2.63 13.01
C ASN A 347 13.04 2.71 14.52
N SER A 348 13.65 3.81 14.98
CA SER A 348 14.03 4.12 16.37
C SER A 348 13.62 5.55 16.73
N LEU A 349 13.44 5.85 18.02
CA LEU A 349 13.46 7.24 18.47
C LEU A 349 14.85 7.78 18.26
N GLU A 350 14.91 8.97 17.69
CA GLU A 350 16.17 9.60 17.37
C GLU A 350 16.43 10.76 18.33
N THR A 351 17.69 10.90 18.73
CA THR A 351 18.17 12.07 19.49
C THR A 351 19.11 12.88 18.60
N PHE A 352 18.82 14.16 18.46
CA PHE A 352 19.58 15.10 17.65
C PHE A 352 20.13 16.20 18.56
N ASP A 353 21.45 16.19 18.80
CA ASP A 353 22.11 17.23 19.58
C ASP A 353 22.52 18.41 18.68
N LYS A 354 22.46 19.63 19.22
CA LYS A 354 22.93 20.86 18.54
C LYS A 354 22.30 21.11 17.16
N VAL A 355 20.99 20.94 17.02
CA VAL A 355 20.23 21.29 15.81
C VAL A 355 20.06 22.81 15.73
N PRO A 356 20.50 23.49 14.66
CA PRO A 356 20.26 24.93 14.47
C PRO A 356 18.77 25.20 14.19
N VAL A 357 18.10 25.96 15.06
CA VAL A 357 16.69 26.35 14.92
C VAL A 357 16.56 27.86 14.80
N TYR A 358 16.07 28.31 13.65
CA TYR A 358 15.77 29.71 13.33
C TYR A 358 14.38 30.10 13.83
N SER A 359 14.24 31.33 14.35
CA SER A 359 12.96 31.82 14.86
C SER A 359 12.10 32.50 13.80
N TYR A 360 10.78 32.48 14.02
CA TYR A 360 9.80 33.26 13.26
C TYR A 360 9.11 34.27 14.19
N LYS A 361 8.84 35.47 13.68
CA LYS A 361 8.06 36.49 14.37
C LYS A 361 7.04 37.09 13.41
N THR A 362 5.81 37.28 13.89
CA THR A 362 4.72 37.87 13.12
C THR A 362 5.15 39.18 12.46
N GLY A 363 4.98 39.27 11.14
CA GLY A 363 5.31 40.45 10.35
C GLY A 363 6.79 40.64 9.98
N GLU A 364 7.74 39.87 10.53
CA GLU A 364 9.17 39.96 10.19
C GLU A 364 9.62 38.92 9.16
N THR A 365 10.52 39.30 8.24
CA THR A 365 11.11 38.38 7.26
C THR A 365 11.74 37.16 7.95
N TYR A 366 11.39 35.96 7.51
CA TYR A 366 11.97 34.71 8.01
C TYR A 366 13.31 34.38 7.30
N PRO A 367 14.34 33.91 8.02
CA PRO A 367 14.42 33.74 9.48
C PRO A 367 14.65 35.05 10.26
N SER A 368 14.09 35.16 11.48
CA SER A 368 14.36 36.26 12.40
C SER A 368 15.54 35.90 13.31
N GLY A 369 16.65 36.65 13.17
CA GLY A 369 17.85 36.51 14.01
C GLY A 369 18.74 35.30 13.67
N SER A 370 19.70 35.03 14.57
CA SER A 370 20.61 33.88 14.48
C SER A 370 19.96 32.60 15.02
N PRO A 371 20.36 31.41 14.53
CA PRO A 371 19.77 30.15 14.97
C PRO A 371 20.18 29.80 16.41
N ALA A 372 19.26 29.24 17.18
CA ALA A 372 19.52 28.65 18.49
C ALA A 372 19.84 27.16 18.35
N LEU A 373 20.93 26.68 18.96
CA LEU A 373 21.26 25.25 18.98
C LEU A 373 20.37 24.53 19.99
N THR A 374 19.49 23.67 19.49
CA THR A 374 18.49 22.93 20.27
C THR A 374 18.81 21.45 20.26
N THR A 375 18.63 20.77 21.39
CA THR A 375 18.68 19.31 21.45
C THR A 375 17.27 18.77 21.45
N PHE A 376 16.98 17.84 20.55
CA PHE A 376 15.73 17.11 20.50
C PHE A 376 16.02 15.66 20.90
N SER A 377 15.41 15.21 21.99
CA SER A 377 15.59 13.86 22.54
C SER A 377 14.33 13.04 22.32
N ASP A 378 14.52 11.74 22.06
CA ASP A 378 13.44 10.75 21.98
C ASP A 378 12.34 11.09 20.96
N ILE A 379 12.75 11.52 19.76
CA ILE A 379 11.83 11.99 18.71
C ILE A 379 11.29 10.85 17.84
N ASP A 380 9.96 10.76 17.75
CA ASP A 380 9.25 10.02 16.71
C ASP A 380 9.18 10.89 15.43
N LEU A 381 10.04 10.55 14.47
CA LEU A 381 10.12 11.23 13.18
C LEU A 381 8.86 11.07 12.33
N ASP A 382 8.17 9.93 12.41
CA ASP A 382 6.93 9.70 11.67
C ASP A 382 5.80 10.58 12.22
N ASN A 383 5.77 10.83 13.52
CA ASN A 383 4.84 11.78 14.11
C ASN A 383 5.09 13.23 13.65
N TRP A 384 6.36 13.67 13.62
CA TRP A 384 6.71 14.99 13.06
C TRP A 384 6.38 15.10 11.57
N GLY A 385 6.66 14.03 10.81
CA GLY A 385 6.28 13.90 9.42
C GLY A 385 4.78 14.10 9.23
N ARG A 386 3.95 13.33 9.95
CA ARG A 386 2.49 13.43 9.91
C ARG A 386 1.99 14.85 10.18
N LEU A 387 2.47 15.49 11.26
CA LEU A 387 2.08 16.87 11.61
C LEU A 387 2.40 17.86 10.47
N CYS A 388 3.55 17.70 9.81
CA CYS A 388 3.91 18.52 8.67
C CYS A 388 2.99 18.27 7.46
N LEU A 389 2.68 17.01 7.13
CA LEU A 389 1.81 16.68 6.01
C LEU A 389 0.38 17.21 6.21
N GLU A 390 -0.16 17.06 7.42
CA GLU A 390 -1.47 17.59 7.81
C GLU A 390 -1.53 19.13 7.74
N ALA A 391 -0.46 19.81 8.15
CA ALA A 391 -0.35 21.26 8.06
C ALA A 391 -0.35 21.77 6.61
N ILE A 392 0.33 21.07 5.69
CA ILE A 392 0.32 21.39 4.26
C ILE A 392 -1.07 21.16 3.68
N ASP A 393 -1.69 20.02 3.99
CA ASP A 393 -3.06 19.70 3.54
C ASP A 393 -4.07 20.75 4.01
N LEU A 394 -3.95 21.21 5.27
CA LEU A 394 -4.81 22.25 5.83
C LEU A 394 -4.72 23.57 5.03
N LEU A 395 -3.50 24.03 4.70
CA LEU A 395 -3.30 25.25 3.91
C LEU A 395 -3.87 25.12 2.48
N LEU A 396 -3.85 23.93 1.90
CA LEU A 396 -4.35 23.66 0.55
C LEU A 396 -5.88 23.47 0.48
N THR A 397 -6.58 23.49 1.62
CA THR A 397 -8.06 23.51 1.62
C THR A 397 -8.59 24.83 1.05
N ALA A 398 -9.80 24.82 0.49
CA ALA A 398 -10.42 26.02 -0.12
C ALA A 398 -10.45 27.23 0.83
N THR A 399 -10.66 27.00 2.13
CA THR A 399 -10.69 28.03 3.17
C THR A 399 -9.38 28.84 3.25
N TYR A 400 -8.23 28.19 3.08
CA TYR A 400 -6.91 28.83 3.20
C TYR A 400 -6.26 29.12 1.84
N ALA A 401 -6.47 28.28 0.83
CA ALA A 401 -5.85 28.41 -0.48
C ALA A 401 -6.34 29.66 -1.25
N THR A 402 -7.64 30.00 -1.13
CA THR A 402 -8.20 31.21 -1.76
C THR A 402 -7.56 32.50 -1.23
N PRO A 403 -7.51 32.77 0.09
CA PRO A 403 -6.82 33.96 0.60
C PRO A 403 -5.31 33.89 0.33
N ALA A 404 -4.66 32.72 0.40
CA ALA A 404 -3.24 32.58 0.04
C ALA A 404 -2.96 32.97 -1.43
N PHE A 405 -3.86 32.63 -2.36
CA PHE A 405 -3.76 33.05 -3.76
C PHE A 405 -3.83 34.58 -3.90
N LEU A 406 -4.69 35.25 -3.13
CA LEU A 406 -4.86 36.71 -3.19
C LEU A 406 -3.64 37.50 -2.70
N VAL A 407 -2.77 36.92 -1.87
CA VAL A 407 -1.57 37.57 -1.33
C VAL A 407 -0.59 37.99 -2.44
N ASP A 408 -0.33 37.11 -3.39
CA ASP A 408 0.67 37.32 -4.44
C ASP A 408 0.30 36.71 -5.81
N ASN A 409 -1.01 36.61 -6.06
CA ASN A 409 -1.59 35.99 -7.25
C ASN A 409 -1.13 34.54 -7.47
N GLY A 410 -0.92 33.80 -6.37
CA GLY A 410 -0.60 32.38 -6.35
C GLY A 410 0.88 32.01 -6.51
N ALA A 411 1.80 32.98 -6.57
CA ALA A 411 3.22 32.71 -6.76
C ALA A 411 3.84 31.88 -5.61
N THR A 412 3.52 32.20 -4.35
CA THR A 412 3.98 31.41 -3.20
C THR A 412 3.21 30.10 -3.07
N LEU A 413 1.92 30.09 -3.43
CA LEU A 413 1.11 28.87 -3.46
C LEU A 413 1.67 27.83 -4.44
N GLN A 414 2.14 28.26 -5.62
CA GLN A 414 2.79 27.35 -6.58
C GLN A 414 4.04 26.68 -6.00
N LYS A 415 4.89 27.41 -5.28
CA LYS A 415 6.08 26.82 -4.61
C LYS A 415 5.70 25.75 -3.58
N ILE A 416 4.57 25.92 -2.91
CA ILE A 416 4.04 24.94 -1.95
C ILE A 416 3.51 23.71 -2.68
N LEU A 417 2.85 23.88 -3.84
CA LEU A 417 2.43 22.77 -4.69
C LEU A 417 3.62 22.00 -5.26
N ASP A 418 4.68 22.69 -5.71
CA ASP A 418 5.92 22.06 -6.17
C ASP A 418 6.59 21.25 -5.05
N ALA A 419 6.62 21.80 -3.83
CA ALA A 419 7.15 21.10 -2.67
C ALA A 419 6.26 19.91 -2.26
N LYS A 420 4.93 20.01 -2.37
CA LYS A 420 3.99 18.89 -2.19
C LYS A 420 4.29 17.76 -3.18
N GLU A 421 4.58 18.08 -4.45
CA GLU A 421 4.99 17.08 -5.43
C GLU A 421 6.30 16.39 -5.03
N GLN A 422 7.31 17.14 -4.59
CA GLN A 422 8.59 16.57 -4.12
C GLN A 422 8.43 15.64 -2.92
N ILE A 423 7.59 16.02 -1.94
CA ILE A 423 7.27 15.19 -0.78
C ILE A 423 6.57 13.91 -1.22
N ALA A 424 5.57 14.01 -2.10
CA ALA A 424 4.84 12.86 -2.62
C ALA A 424 5.77 11.89 -3.39
N GLU A 425 6.71 12.41 -4.17
CA GLU A 425 7.75 11.62 -4.83
C GLU A 425 8.68 10.92 -3.82
N GLY A 426 9.12 11.62 -2.78
CA GLY A 426 9.96 11.04 -1.73
C GLY A 426 9.25 9.91 -0.97
N ILE A 427 7.97 10.10 -0.63
CA ILE A 427 7.15 9.08 0.03
C ILE A 427 6.95 7.88 -0.90
N ALA A 428 6.59 8.09 -2.16
CA ALA A 428 6.41 7.02 -3.13
C ALA A 428 7.70 6.23 -3.36
N ALA A 429 8.86 6.90 -3.45
CA ALA A 429 10.15 6.24 -3.62
C ALA A 429 10.55 5.36 -2.41
N SER A 430 9.98 5.62 -1.23
CA SER A 430 10.22 4.83 -0.01
C SER A 430 9.38 3.56 0.09
N VAL A 431 8.45 3.32 -0.84
CA VAL A 431 7.59 2.12 -0.82
C VAL A 431 8.43 0.86 -1.01
N ALA A 432 8.24 -0.11 -0.11
CA ALA A 432 8.92 -1.40 -0.13
C ALA A 432 7.95 -2.55 0.27
N PRO A 433 8.29 -3.81 -0.06
CA PRO A 433 7.49 -4.95 0.36
C PRO A 433 7.41 -5.07 1.89
N ILE A 434 6.23 -5.31 2.45
CA ILE A 434 6.04 -5.48 3.91
C ILE A 434 6.55 -6.85 4.36
N LEU A 435 6.27 -7.89 3.59
CA LEU A 435 6.63 -9.27 3.91
C LEU A 435 7.82 -9.74 3.08
N GLN A 436 8.70 -10.54 3.68
CA GLN A 436 9.79 -11.19 2.97
C GLN A 436 9.22 -12.29 2.08
N ALA A 437 9.56 -12.25 0.79
CA ALA A 437 9.23 -13.31 -0.15
C ALA A 437 10.38 -14.31 -0.23
N GLU A 438 10.08 -15.59 -0.45
CA GLU A 438 11.09 -16.61 -0.76
C GLU A 438 11.82 -16.27 -2.06
N THR A 439 11.08 -15.79 -3.06
CA THR A 439 11.59 -15.23 -4.33
C THR A 439 11.01 -13.83 -4.55
N PRO A 440 11.78 -12.75 -4.28
CA PRO A 440 11.27 -11.40 -4.45
C PRO A 440 11.11 -11.05 -5.94
N ASP A 441 9.88 -10.80 -6.37
CA ASP A 441 9.57 -10.13 -7.64
C ASP A 441 9.21 -8.67 -7.35
N LEU A 442 10.01 -7.75 -7.89
CA LEU A 442 9.82 -6.30 -7.74
C LEU A 442 9.44 -5.62 -9.05
N SER A 443 9.14 -6.37 -10.11
CA SER A 443 8.80 -5.80 -11.41
C SER A 443 7.49 -4.98 -11.39
N GLY A 444 6.62 -5.21 -10.42
CA GLY A 444 5.40 -4.42 -10.15
C GLY A 444 5.57 -3.21 -9.23
N LEU A 445 6.76 -3.01 -8.63
CA LEU A 445 6.98 -1.98 -7.60
C LEU A 445 6.67 -0.57 -8.11
N ALA A 446 7.07 -0.23 -9.34
CA ALA A 446 6.81 1.10 -9.91
C ALA A 446 5.31 1.41 -10.00
N THR A 447 4.47 0.42 -10.30
CA THR A 447 3.01 0.58 -10.33
C THR A 447 2.44 0.80 -8.93
N ALA A 448 2.97 0.12 -7.91
CA ALA A 448 2.60 0.33 -6.52
C ALA A 448 3.00 1.73 -6.02
N GLN A 449 4.21 2.17 -6.34
CA GLN A 449 4.72 3.51 -6.04
C GLN A 449 3.84 4.59 -6.67
N GLU A 450 3.49 4.43 -7.95
CA GLU A 450 2.67 5.40 -8.67
C GLU A 450 1.24 5.45 -8.12
N LYS A 451 0.61 4.29 -7.82
CA LYS A 451 -0.73 4.23 -7.23
C LYS A 451 -0.79 4.98 -5.89
N LEU A 452 0.23 4.82 -5.05
CA LEU A 452 0.35 5.55 -3.79
C LEU A 452 0.62 7.04 -4.03
N LYS A 453 1.57 7.39 -4.92
CA LYS A 453 1.91 8.78 -5.27
C LYS A 453 0.65 9.57 -5.62
N GLN A 454 -0.23 9.01 -6.45
CA GLN A 454 -1.48 9.65 -6.85
C GLN A 454 -2.42 9.93 -5.67
N GLN A 455 -2.51 9.06 -4.66
CA GLN A 455 -3.31 9.35 -3.46
C GLN A 455 -2.66 10.36 -2.52
N VAL A 456 -1.33 10.36 -2.42
CA VAL A 456 -0.57 11.31 -1.62
C VAL A 456 -0.59 12.71 -2.26
N LEU A 457 -0.64 12.80 -3.60
CA LEU A 457 -0.86 14.05 -4.32
C LEU A 457 -2.26 14.63 -4.11
N ILE A 458 -3.28 13.79 -3.89
CA ILE A 458 -4.61 14.28 -3.49
C ILE A 458 -4.48 14.91 -2.09
N GLN A 459 -4.02 14.13 -1.12
CA GLN A 459 -3.86 14.57 0.27
C GLN A 459 -2.60 13.91 0.85
N LEU A 460 -1.63 14.71 1.30
CA LEU A 460 -0.32 14.21 1.74
C LEU A 460 -0.45 13.28 2.94
N SER A 461 -1.33 13.60 3.89
CA SER A 461 -1.62 12.79 5.07
C SER A 461 -2.18 11.39 4.77
N ASN A 462 -2.64 11.11 3.53
CA ASN A 462 -2.93 9.74 3.09
C ASN A 462 -1.70 8.83 3.18
N ALA A 463 -0.50 9.41 3.15
CA ALA A 463 0.74 8.71 3.41
C ALA A 463 0.79 8.05 4.78
N TYR A 464 -0.04 8.42 5.77
CA TYR A 464 -0.14 7.72 7.07
C TYR A 464 -1.45 6.94 7.23
N LYS A 465 -2.53 7.32 6.51
CA LYS A 465 -3.83 6.62 6.54
C LYS A 465 -3.83 5.29 5.79
N ILE A 466 -3.25 5.24 4.59
CA ILE A 466 -3.26 4.03 3.76
C ILE A 466 -2.40 2.97 4.43
N SER A 467 -2.99 1.86 4.86
CA SER A 467 -2.30 0.80 5.59
C SER A 467 -1.39 -0.01 4.66
N THR A 468 -1.93 -0.46 3.51
CA THR A 468 -1.23 -1.38 2.60
C THR A 468 -1.61 -1.12 1.14
N VAL A 469 -0.62 -1.12 0.26
CA VAL A 469 -0.80 -1.25 -1.20
C VAL A 469 -0.81 -2.74 -1.53
N VAL A 470 -1.91 -3.24 -2.06
CA VAL A 470 -2.06 -4.64 -2.45
C VAL A 470 -1.94 -4.75 -3.96
N GLN A 471 -1.19 -5.76 -4.40
CA GLN A 471 -0.92 -5.97 -5.81
C GLN A 471 -0.97 -7.44 -6.18
N ASN A 472 -1.61 -7.73 -7.32
CA ASN A 472 -1.64 -9.03 -7.97
C ASN A 472 -1.05 -8.91 -9.39
N ALA A 473 -0.28 -9.91 -9.80
CA ALA A 473 0.17 -10.01 -11.18
C ALA A 473 -1.03 -10.28 -12.10
N VAL A 474 -1.05 -9.65 -13.27
CA VAL A 474 -2.06 -9.87 -14.29
C VAL A 474 -1.35 -10.24 -15.59
N GLN A 475 -1.66 -11.40 -16.14
CA GLN A 475 -1.13 -11.79 -17.45
C GLN A 475 -2.15 -11.40 -18.52
N VAL A 476 -1.84 -10.40 -19.34
CA VAL A 476 -2.64 -10.05 -20.51
C VAL A 476 -2.14 -10.86 -21.70
N THR A 477 -2.75 -12.03 -21.93
CA THR A 477 -2.36 -12.95 -23.01
C THR A 477 -2.63 -12.38 -24.39
N LYS A 478 -3.74 -11.63 -24.54
CA LYS A 478 -4.08 -10.92 -25.77
C LYS A 478 -4.61 -9.54 -25.44
N GLY A 479 -3.96 -8.51 -25.96
CA GLY A 479 -4.33 -7.13 -25.75
C GLY A 479 -3.74 -6.21 -26.80
N PHE A 480 -3.69 -4.92 -26.48
CA PHE A 480 -3.19 -3.88 -27.36
C PHE A 480 -1.66 -3.91 -27.46
N THR A 481 -1.12 -3.30 -28.51
CA THR A 481 0.33 -3.06 -28.62
C THR A 481 0.71 -1.85 -27.78
N GLY A 482 1.60 -2.05 -26.80
CA GLY A 482 2.08 -1.01 -25.90
C GLY A 482 2.57 -1.59 -24.58
N GLN A 483 2.97 -0.74 -23.65
CA GLN A 483 3.50 -1.16 -22.34
C GLN A 483 2.42 -1.07 -21.25
N ASN A 484 2.49 -1.98 -20.27
CA ASN A 484 1.60 -2.02 -19.10
C ASN A 484 2.17 -1.29 -17.87
N VAL A 485 3.16 -0.43 -18.10
CA VAL A 485 3.72 0.44 -17.07
C VAL A 485 3.32 1.89 -17.35
N PRO A 486 3.36 2.78 -16.33
CA PRO A 486 3.15 4.21 -16.56
C PRO A 486 4.18 4.76 -17.57
N VAL A 487 3.77 4.95 -18.83
CA VAL A 487 4.60 5.55 -19.89
C VAL A 487 4.23 6.99 -20.11
N LYS A 488 5.20 7.90 -20.30
CA LYS A 488 4.94 9.32 -20.60
C LYS A 488 4.55 9.59 -22.06
N ASN A 489 5.03 8.74 -22.97
CA ASN A 489 4.83 8.89 -24.41
C ASN A 489 3.94 7.76 -24.96
N PRO A 490 3.20 8.00 -26.07
CA PRO A 490 2.41 6.98 -26.75
C PRO A 490 3.29 5.83 -27.30
N PRO A 491 2.71 4.65 -27.59
CA PRO A 491 1.29 4.32 -27.56
C PRO A 491 0.78 4.05 -26.14
N PHE A 492 -0.34 4.69 -25.78
CA PHE A 492 -1.08 4.40 -24.56
C PHE A 492 -2.07 3.26 -24.82
N VAL A 493 -2.13 2.30 -23.91
CA VAL A 493 -3.07 1.17 -24.00
C VAL A 493 -4.34 1.46 -23.20
N PRO A 494 -5.52 0.99 -23.65
CA PRO A 494 -6.75 1.03 -22.86
C PRO A 494 -6.58 0.36 -21.50
N GLN A 495 -7.36 0.81 -20.53
CA GLN A 495 -7.26 0.36 -19.13
C GLN A 495 -8.63 -0.05 -18.61
N LEU A 496 -8.71 -1.21 -17.97
CA LEU A 496 -9.88 -1.58 -17.17
C LEU A 496 -9.91 -0.72 -15.91
N TYR A 497 -11.10 -0.33 -15.46
CA TYR A 497 -11.31 0.37 -14.21
C TYR A 497 -12.48 -0.26 -13.45
N GLY A 498 -12.30 -0.49 -12.15
CA GLY A 498 -13.29 -1.18 -11.34
C GLY A 498 -13.08 -1.07 -9.84
N ASN A 499 -14.08 -1.56 -9.11
CA ASN A 499 -14.05 -1.64 -7.66
C ASN A 499 -13.49 -2.99 -7.22
N MET A 500 -12.75 -2.99 -6.12
CA MET A 500 -12.41 -4.20 -5.38
C MET A 500 -13.57 -4.54 -4.45
N VAL A 501 -14.04 -5.78 -4.50
CA VAL A 501 -15.09 -6.27 -3.61
C VAL A 501 -14.64 -7.56 -2.94
N SER A 502 -15.12 -7.81 -1.73
CA SER A 502 -14.81 -9.04 -1.02
C SER A 502 -15.80 -9.29 0.12
N VAL A 503 -15.81 -10.51 0.64
CA VAL A 503 -16.40 -10.85 1.93
C VAL A 503 -15.26 -11.01 2.94
N LEU A 504 -15.23 -10.14 3.95
CA LEU A 504 -14.34 -10.27 5.10
C LEU A 504 -14.66 -11.57 5.83
N GLN A 505 -13.66 -12.44 5.98
CA GLN A 505 -13.79 -13.69 6.74
C GLN A 505 -13.45 -13.45 8.20
N GLU A 506 -12.35 -12.74 8.46
CA GLU A 506 -11.84 -12.46 9.80
C GLU A 506 -10.96 -11.21 9.78
N ALA A 507 -11.17 -10.30 10.73
CA ALA A 507 -10.17 -9.29 11.10
C ALA A 507 -9.30 -9.87 12.22
N VAL A 508 -8.03 -10.12 11.93
CA VAL A 508 -7.11 -10.76 12.88
C VAL A 508 -6.62 -9.70 13.85
N ARG A 509 -7.02 -9.85 15.11
CA ARG A 509 -6.62 -8.94 16.18
C ARG A 509 -5.13 -9.00 16.45
N SER A 510 -4.55 -7.84 16.75
CA SER A 510 -3.19 -7.77 17.24
C SER A 510 -3.06 -8.44 18.62
N ARG A 511 -1.89 -9.03 18.89
CA ARG A 511 -1.60 -9.91 20.03
C ARG A 511 -2.07 -9.35 21.39
N HIS A 512 -1.88 -8.06 21.65
CA HIS A 512 -2.14 -7.46 22.96
C HIS A 512 -3.46 -6.70 23.08
N VAL A 513 -4.33 -6.76 22.08
CA VAL A 513 -5.70 -6.20 22.17
C VAL A 513 -6.52 -7.13 23.07
N GLY A 514 -6.76 -6.70 24.31
CA GLY A 514 -7.57 -7.43 25.27
C GLY A 514 -9.05 -7.42 24.87
N GLY A 515 -9.78 -8.50 25.19
CA GLY A 515 -11.24 -8.52 25.19
C GLY A 515 -11.83 -7.79 26.42
N GLU A 516 -11.32 -6.60 26.73
CA GLU A 516 -11.80 -5.79 27.86
C GLU A 516 -13.08 -5.05 27.45
N GLY A 517 -14.24 -5.57 27.83
CA GLY A 517 -15.54 -4.87 27.75
C GLY A 517 -16.38 -5.14 26.49
N THR A 518 -17.57 -4.53 26.45
CA THR A 518 -18.57 -4.65 25.36
C THR A 518 -18.15 -3.96 24.05
N ASP A 519 -17.08 -3.17 24.06
CA ASP A 519 -16.60 -2.42 22.89
C ASP A 519 -15.65 -3.30 22.06
N GLN A 520 -16.23 -3.97 21.07
CA GLN A 520 -15.50 -4.71 20.05
C GLN A 520 -14.77 -3.72 19.12
N PRO A 521 -13.47 -3.90 18.83
CA PRO A 521 -12.77 -3.12 17.81
C PRO A 521 -13.55 -3.11 16.49
N SER A 522 -13.49 -1.99 15.80
CA SER A 522 -14.14 -1.84 14.50
C SER A 522 -13.40 -2.65 13.43
N ASP A 523 -14.12 -3.53 12.74
CA ASP A 523 -13.62 -4.26 11.58
C ASP A 523 -13.85 -3.49 10.25
N ASP A 524 -14.28 -2.22 10.32
CA ASP A 524 -14.45 -1.34 9.16
C ASP A 524 -13.14 -1.18 8.37
N TYR A 525 -13.23 -1.35 7.05
CA TYR A 525 -12.14 -1.16 6.11
C TYR A 525 -12.61 -0.46 4.83
N THR A 526 -11.66 0.11 4.08
CA THR A 526 -11.91 0.68 2.75
C THR A 526 -10.94 0.06 1.74
N LEU A 527 -11.46 -0.26 0.55
CA LEU A 527 -10.68 -0.68 -0.62
C LEU A 527 -10.81 0.38 -1.72
N SER A 528 -9.68 0.81 -2.29
CA SER A 528 -9.72 1.74 -3.42
C SER A 528 -10.13 1.04 -4.71
N THR A 529 -10.56 1.82 -5.71
CA THR A 529 -10.68 1.33 -7.09
C THR A 529 -9.31 0.98 -7.68
N ALA A 530 -9.29 0.17 -8.73
CA ALA A 530 -8.08 -0.27 -9.41
C ALA A 530 -8.15 -0.04 -10.91
N LYS A 531 -6.96 0.08 -11.54
CA LYS A 531 -6.80 0.12 -13.00
C LYS A 531 -5.90 -1.02 -13.46
N VAL A 532 -6.21 -1.61 -14.62
CA VAL A 532 -5.39 -2.64 -15.26
C VAL A 532 -5.17 -2.26 -16.74
N PRO A 533 -3.94 -1.85 -17.12
CA PRO A 533 -3.58 -1.65 -18.53
C PRO A 533 -3.67 -2.95 -19.34
N LEU A 534 -4.17 -2.84 -20.58
CA LEU A 534 -4.47 -3.96 -21.48
C LEU A 534 -3.47 -4.12 -22.63
N GLY A 535 -2.22 -3.73 -22.44
CA GLY A 535 -1.13 -4.09 -23.36
C GLY A 535 -0.81 -5.59 -23.26
N THR A 536 -0.42 -6.24 -24.35
CA THR A 536 -0.04 -7.66 -24.31
C THR A 536 1.20 -7.86 -23.44
N GLY A 537 1.14 -8.76 -22.45
CA GLY A 537 2.24 -9.05 -21.53
C GLY A 537 1.84 -8.97 -20.05
N LEU A 538 2.85 -8.89 -19.18
CA LEU A 538 2.64 -8.73 -17.73
C LEU A 538 2.05 -7.34 -17.43
N SER A 539 1.06 -7.30 -16.56
CA SER A 539 0.36 -6.12 -16.05
C SER A 539 0.12 -6.30 -14.55
N TRP A 540 -0.47 -5.31 -13.89
CA TRP A 540 -0.59 -5.29 -12.44
C TRP A 540 -1.94 -4.75 -11.99
N LEU A 541 -2.68 -5.55 -11.23
CA LEU A 541 -3.86 -5.10 -10.50
C LEU A 541 -3.39 -4.53 -9.16
N THR A 542 -3.44 -3.21 -9.01
CA THR A 542 -2.95 -2.52 -7.80
C THR A 542 -4.05 -1.69 -7.17
N TYR A 543 -4.31 -1.92 -5.88
CA TYR A 543 -5.31 -1.23 -5.09
C TYR A 543 -4.80 -0.94 -3.67
N LEU A 544 -5.49 -0.06 -2.96
CA LEU A 544 -5.11 0.41 -1.64
C LEU A 544 -6.10 -0.10 -0.61
N PHE A 545 -5.59 -0.45 0.55
CA PHE A 545 -6.33 -0.91 1.71
C PHE A 545 -6.10 0.04 2.89
N GLU A 546 -7.20 0.43 3.53
CA GLU A 546 -7.22 1.26 4.74
C GLU A 546 -8.06 0.59 5.82
N ALA A 547 -7.51 0.45 7.03
CA ALA A 547 -8.20 -0.03 8.21
C ALA A 547 -8.48 1.12 9.19
N LYS A 548 -9.71 1.21 9.70
CA LYS A 548 -10.16 2.33 10.57
C LYS A 548 -9.52 2.32 11.96
N GLU A 549 -9.26 1.12 12.51
CA GLU A 549 -8.56 0.91 13.79
C GLU A 549 -7.32 0.04 13.58
N ALA A 550 -6.42 0.51 12.71
CA ALA A 550 -5.23 -0.25 12.30
C ALA A 550 -4.39 -0.76 13.49
N ASP A 551 -4.31 -0.01 14.60
CA ASP A 551 -3.55 -0.39 15.81
C ASP A 551 -4.13 -1.59 16.57
N LYS A 552 -5.37 -2.00 16.24
CA LYS A 552 -6.05 -3.14 16.84
C LYS A 552 -5.94 -4.43 16.03
N HIS A 553 -5.49 -4.35 14.78
CA HIS A 553 -5.50 -5.48 13.84
C HIS A 553 -4.11 -5.74 13.28
N SER A 554 -3.68 -7.00 13.19
CA SER A 554 -2.42 -7.38 12.53
C SER A 554 -2.61 -7.68 11.04
N SER A 555 -3.77 -8.22 10.68
CA SER A 555 -4.15 -8.51 9.29
C SER A 555 -5.66 -8.58 9.09
N PHE A 556 -6.10 -8.49 7.84
CA PHE A 556 -7.49 -8.73 7.43
C PHE A 556 -7.53 -9.87 6.41
N ASN A 557 -8.30 -10.90 6.71
CA ASN A 557 -8.40 -12.11 5.90
C ASN A 557 -9.69 -12.10 5.09
N PHE A 558 -9.57 -12.16 3.77
CA PHE A 558 -10.66 -12.11 2.82
C PHE A 558 -10.81 -13.46 2.12
N ALA A 559 -12.03 -14.00 2.02
CA ALA A 559 -12.24 -15.32 1.44
C ALA A 559 -12.30 -15.31 -0.10
N ASN A 560 -12.85 -14.26 -0.69
CA ASN A 560 -13.18 -14.19 -2.12
C ASN A 560 -13.04 -12.76 -2.68
N MET A 561 -11.82 -12.23 -2.66
CA MET A 561 -11.52 -10.94 -3.27
C MET A 561 -11.79 -11.00 -4.78
N ALA A 562 -12.45 -9.98 -5.32
CA ALA A 562 -12.75 -9.88 -6.75
C ALA A 562 -12.63 -8.45 -7.29
N PHE A 563 -12.14 -8.31 -8.52
CA PHE A 563 -12.04 -7.05 -9.26
C PHE A 563 -13.24 -6.87 -10.21
N ARG A 564 -14.21 -6.04 -9.81
CA ARG A 564 -15.40 -5.75 -10.61
C ARG A 564 -15.19 -4.56 -11.54
N VAL A 565 -14.79 -4.87 -12.77
CA VAL A 565 -14.68 -3.89 -13.86
C VAL A 565 -16.03 -3.25 -14.12
N SER A 566 -16.06 -1.92 -14.09
CA SER A 566 -17.25 -1.12 -14.41
C SER A 566 -17.04 -0.24 -15.64
N TYR A 567 -15.78 0.18 -15.88
CA TYR A 567 -15.43 1.07 -16.98
C TYR A 567 -14.19 0.62 -17.72
N ILE A 568 -14.06 1.07 -18.97
CA ILE A 568 -12.84 0.95 -19.76
C ILE A 568 -12.44 2.35 -20.21
N GLU A 569 -11.25 2.77 -19.80
CA GLU A 569 -10.62 4.00 -20.28
C GLU A 569 -9.92 3.71 -21.61
N HIS A 570 -10.24 4.46 -22.65
CA HIS A 570 -9.70 4.27 -24.00
C HIS A 570 -9.53 5.62 -24.72
N GLN A 571 -8.99 5.60 -25.95
CA GLN A 571 -8.65 6.82 -26.69
C GLN A 571 -7.79 7.78 -25.84
N ILE A 572 -6.79 7.23 -25.16
CA ILE A 572 -5.90 7.98 -24.29
C ILE A 572 -4.86 8.68 -25.17
N ASP A 573 -4.71 10.00 -25.04
CA ASP A 573 -3.71 10.76 -25.77
C ASP A 573 -3.24 11.99 -24.99
N THR A 574 -2.07 12.52 -25.34
CA THR A 574 -1.57 13.78 -24.78
C THR A 574 -2.39 14.96 -25.28
N VAL A 575 -2.39 16.05 -24.51
CA VAL A 575 -2.99 17.33 -24.90
C VAL A 575 -1.88 18.35 -24.99
N GLU A 576 -1.79 19.04 -26.12
CA GLU A 576 -0.78 20.08 -26.35
C GLU A 576 -0.84 21.13 -25.24
N ASN A 577 0.33 21.50 -24.70
CA ASN A 577 0.50 22.49 -23.62
C ASN A 577 -0.10 22.12 -22.25
N MET A 578 -0.46 20.87 -21.98
CA MET A 578 -1.02 20.43 -20.68
C MET A 578 -0.07 19.53 -19.86
N GLY A 579 1.23 19.53 -20.19
CA GLY A 579 2.23 18.74 -19.47
C GLY A 579 1.95 17.23 -19.50
N ASP A 580 1.93 16.60 -18.33
CA ASP A 580 1.70 15.15 -18.18
C ASP A 580 0.20 14.77 -18.19
N TYR A 581 -0.71 15.74 -18.33
CA TYR A 581 -2.15 15.49 -18.44
C TYR A 581 -2.50 14.71 -19.71
N ARG A 582 -3.47 13.78 -19.58
CA ARG A 582 -3.96 12.96 -20.68
C ARG A 582 -5.46 13.13 -20.79
N ALA A 583 -5.91 13.38 -22.01
CA ALA A 583 -7.32 13.26 -22.33
C ALA A 583 -7.64 11.79 -22.65
N SER A 584 -8.80 11.34 -22.21
CA SER A 584 -9.30 9.98 -22.45
C SER A 584 -10.82 9.97 -22.55
N SER A 585 -11.34 8.92 -23.17
CA SER A 585 -12.78 8.59 -23.20
C SER A 585 -13.03 7.41 -22.27
N TRP A 586 -14.24 7.36 -21.71
CA TRP A 586 -14.64 6.31 -20.76
C TRP A 586 -15.87 5.56 -21.26
N LEU A 587 -15.73 4.24 -21.37
CA LEU A 587 -16.82 3.33 -21.69
C LEU A 587 -17.38 2.73 -20.40
N THR A 588 -18.69 2.80 -20.21
CA THR A 588 -19.41 2.14 -19.12
C THR A 588 -19.98 0.82 -19.62
N LEU A 589 -19.59 -0.31 -19.03
CA LEU A 589 -20.16 -1.61 -19.41
C LEU A 589 -21.63 -1.68 -18.98
N LEU A 590 -22.53 -2.05 -19.89
CA LEU A 590 -23.96 -2.16 -19.57
C LEU A 590 -24.30 -3.41 -18.74
N LEU A 591 -23.47 -4.45 -18.88
CA LEU A 591 -23.53 -5.70 -18.12
C LEU A 591 -22.14 -6.02 -17.58
N PRO A 592 -22.01 -6.59 -16.36
CA PRO A 592 -20.72 -6.91 -15.76
C PRO A 592 -19.94 -7.97 -16.57
N LEU A 593 -18.62 -7.97 -16.45
CA LEU A 593 -17.76 -9.03 -17.01
C LEU A 593 -18.00 -10.38 -16.31
N ASP A 594 -17.58 -11.47 -16.97
CA ASP A 594 -17.60 -12.81 -16.40
C ASP A 594 -16.80 -12.87 -15.09
N LEU A 595 -17.33 -13.62 -14.11
CA LEU A 595 -16.72 -13.77 -12.80
C LEU A 595 -15.31 -14.39 -12.87
N THR A 596 -15.06 -15.26 -13.83
CA THR A 596 -13.76 -15.93 -14.03
C THR A 596 -12.61 -14.97 -14.32
N MET A 597 -12.90 -13.80 -14.88
CA MET A 597 -11.91 -12.74 -15.15
C MET A 597 -11.76 -11.75 -13.98
N SER A 598 -12.61 -11.87 -12.96
CA SER A 598 -12.64 -10.97 -11.81
C SER A 598 -12.06 -11.59 -10.54
N ASP A 599 -11.95 -12.91 -10.47
CA ASP A 599 -11.59 -13.62 -9.23
C ASP A 599 -10.10 -13.48 -8.89
N ILE A 600 -9.84 -13.15 -7.63
CA ILE A 600 -8.50 -13.04 -7.04
C ILE A 600 -8.29 -14.10 -5.97
N GLY A 601 -9.37 -14.73 -5.49
CA GLY A 601 -9.34 -15.71 -4.42
C GLY A 601 -9.12 -15.09 -3.03
N PRO A 602 -8.65 -15.90 -2.06
CA PRO A 602 -8.41 -15.44 -0.70
C PRO A 602 -7.19 -14.52 -0.62
N VAL A 603 -7.27 -13.49 0.22
CA VAL A 603 -6.19 -12.50 0.41
C VAL A 603 -6.08 -12.15 1.89
N ASP A 604 -4.88 -12.31 2.44
CA ASP A 604 -4.55 -11.92 3.82
C ASP A 604 -3.72 -10.64 3.80
N ILE A 605 -4.37 -9.49 4.03
CA ILE A 605 -3.73 -8.18 3.93
C ILE A 605 -3.05 -7.85 5.27
N PRO A 606 -1.71 -7.69 5.34
CA PRO A 606 -1.03 -7.24 6.55
C PRO A 606 -1.37 -5.78 6.87
N VAL A 607 -1.36 -5.41 8.15
CA VAL A 607 -1.54 -4.03 8.62
C VAL A 607 -0.27 -3.58 9.33
N ALA A 608 0.68 -3.04 8.58
CA ALA A 608 1.92 -2.49 9.15
C ALA A 608 1.66 -1.10 9.75
N LEU A 609 1.82 -0.96 11.06
CA LEU A 609 1.68 0.32 11.74
C LEU A 609 2.88 1.21 11.47
N ARG A 610 2.63 2.48 11.16
CA ARG A 610 3.68 3.51 11.00
C ARG A 610 3.65 4.51 12.14
N SER A 611 3.76 3.97 13.35
CA SER A 611 3.82 4.75 14.57
C SER A 611 4.74 4.07 15.54
N TYR A 612 5.57 4.87 16.20
CA TYR A 612 6.56 4.35 17.11
C TYR A 612 5.91 3.66 18.33
N PRO A 613 6.36 2.46 18.75
CA PRO A 613 5.89 1.84 19.98
C PRO A 613 6.36 2.61 21.21
N THR A 614 5.52 2.70 22.24
CA THR A 614 5.93 3.29 23.52
C THR A 614 7.07 2.45 24.12
N PRO A 615 8.22 3.03 24.49
CA PRO A 615 9.31 2.27 25.10
C PRO A 615 8.89 1.60 26.42
N PRO A 616 9.49 0.44 26.76
CA PRO A 616 9.28 -0.19 28.06
C PRO A 616 9.95 0.60 29.18
N SER A 617 9.47 0.45 30.42
CA SER A 617 10.11 1.05 31.59
C SER A 617 10.92 0.01 32.35
N LEU A 618 12.18 0.34 32.70
CA LEU A 618 12.99 -0.46 33.62
C LEU A 618 12.75 0.03 35.05
N VAL A 619 12.55 -0.90 35.98
CA VAL A 619 12.13 -0.59 37.36
C VAL A 619 13.25 -0.86 38.36
N SER A 620 13.83 -2.07 38.34
CA SER A 620 14.91 -2.44 39.25
C SER A 620 15.90 -3.39 38.59
N GLN A 621 17.15 -3.33 39.03
CA GLN A 621 18.16 -4.36 38.77
C GLN A 621 18.79 -4.74 40.11
N GLU A 622 18.97 -6.04 40.33
CA GLU A 622 19.29 -6.61 41.63
C GLU A 622 20.35 -7.71 41.49
N ILE A 623 21.11 -7.88 42.56
CA ILE A 623 22.09 -8.95 42.71
C ILE A 623 21.47 -10.02 43.59
N ASP A 624 21.52 -11.27 43.12
CA ASP A 624 21.37 -12.42 44.00
C ASP A 624 22.77 -12.96 44.33
N TYR A 625 23.17 -12.93 45.60
CA TYR A 625 24.45 -13.50 46.03
C TYR A 625 24.23 -14.68 46.98
N PRO A 626 24.22 -15.92 46.45
CA PRO A 626 23.93 -17.12 47.25
C PRO A 626 24.82 -17.28 48.49
N ALA A 627 26.07 -16.81 48.41
CA ALA A 627 26.99 -16.91 49.54
C ALA A 627 26.62 -16.02 50.73
N ALA A 628 25.92 -14.90 50.51
CA ALA A 628 25.43 -14.03 51.59
C ALA A 628 24.23 -14.65 52.32
N SER A 629 23.37 -15.38 51.62
CA SER A 629 22.16 -16.01 52.16
C SER A 629 22.37 -17.45 52.64
N SER A 630 23.55 -18.05 52.40
CA SER A 630 23.87 -19.42 52.80
C SER A 630 23.89 -19.64 54.32
N THR A 631 23.22 -20.70 54.77
CA THR A 631 23.26 -21.17 56.17
C THR A 631 24.45 -22.09 56.46
N ALA A 632 25.29 -22.40 55.47
CA ALA A 632 26.46 -23.24 55.67
C ALA A 632 27.49 -22.57 56.62
N PRO A 633 28.21 -23.37 57.44
CA PRO A 633 29.20 -22.86 58.38
C PRO A 633 30.50 -22.39 57.70
N THR A 634 30.81 -22.94 56.52
CA THR A 634 31.99 -22.61 55.70
C THR A 634 31.58 -22.43 54.23
N MET A 635 32.44 -21.82 53.42
CA MET A 635 32.22 -21.57 51.99
C MET A 635 33.41 -22.10 51.17
N THR A 636 33.16 -22.65 49.99
CA THR A 636 34.25 -22.94 49.04
C THR A 636 34.47 -21.76 48.09
N ILE A 637 35.68 -21.65 47.53
CA ILE A 637 36.00 -20.58 46.57
C ILE A 637 35.06 -20.61 45.34
N PRO A 638 34.79 -21.76 44.69
CA PRO A 638 33.86 -21.80 43.55
C PRO A 638 32.44 -21.33 43.89
N GLU A 639 31.95 -21.57 45.11
CA GLU A 639 30.64 -21.08 45.57
C GLU A 639 30.68 -19.57 45.84
N ALA A 640 31.76 -19.05 46.43
CA ALA A 640 31.92 -17.62 46.69
C ALA A 640 32.03 -16.78 45.41
N LEU A 641 32.41 -17.40 44.29
CA LEU A 641 32.50 -16.78 42.96
C LEU A 641 31.15 -16.72 42.22
N GLN A 642 30.10 -17.41 42.70
CA GLN A 642 28.81 -17.45 42.03
C GLN A 642 27.92 -16.27 42.44
N TRP A 643 27.35 -15.59 41.46
CA TRP A 643 26.32 -14.56 41.66
C TRP A 643 25.20 -14.71 40.61
N GLY A 644 24.03 -14.20 40.93
CA GLY A 644 22.87 -14.11 40.04
C GLY A 644 22.52 -12.65 39.78
N TYR A 645 21.87 -12.41 38.65
CA TYR A 645 21.43 -11.09 38.23
C TYR A 645 19.95 -11.12 37.87
N ALA A 646 19.18 -10.21 38.45
CA ALA A 646 17.77 -10.05 38.13
C ALA A 646 17.47 -8.61 37.70
N PHE A 647 16.53 -8.44 36.79
CA PHE A 647 16.01 -7.12 36.44
C PHE A 647 14.52 -7.16 36.19
N SER A 648 13.87 -6.06 36.55
CA SER A 648 12.43 -5.89 36.47
C SER A 648 12.05 -4.81 35.48
N TYR A 649 11.06 -5.09 34.64
CA TYR A 649 10.56 -4.15 33.64
C TYR A 649 9.04 -4.13 33.59
N GLN A 650 8.49 -3.05 33.07
CA GLN A 650 7.06 -2.85 32.82
C GLN A 650 6.83 -2.62 31.32
N PRO A 651 6.18 -3.56 30.61
CA PRO A 651 5.81 -3.37 29.21
C PRO A 651 4.51 -2.53 29.10
N PRO A 652 4.43 -1.59 28.13
CA PRO A 652 3.21 -0.82 27.87
C PRO A 652 2.09 -1.63 27.19
N LEU A 653 2.37 -2.87 26.75
CA LEU A 653 1.44 -3.85 26.17
C LEU A 653 0.46 -3.24 25.12
N ALA A 654 1.00 -2.71 24.01
CA ALA A 654 0.21 -2.27 22.86
C ALA A 654 0.12 -3.34 21.76
N GLY A 655 -0.88 -3.23 20.89
CA GLY A 655 -1.42 -4.32 20.06
C GLY A 655 -0.40 -5.25 19.40
N GLN A 656 0.45 -4.74 18.51
CA GLN A 656 1.36 -5.53 17.68
C GLN A 656 2.79 -5.65 18.25
N ASP A 657 2.99 -5.30 19.52
CA ASP A 657 4.32 -5.20 20.11
C ASP A 657 4.84 -6.59 20.54
N GLN A 658 6.15 -6.83 20.39
CA GLN A 658 6.85 -7.98 20.95
C GLN A 658 7.89 -7.48 21.95
N ILE A 659 8.15 -8.26 22.98
CA ILE A 659 9.11 -7.90 24.02
C ILE A 659 10.40 -8.68 23.78
N HIS A 660 11.51 -7.95 23.73
CA HIS A 660 12.85 -8.51 23.63
C HIS A 660 13.68 -8.03 24.82
N ALA A 661 14.38 -8.95 25.46
CA ALA A 661 15.31 -8.62 26.53
C ALA A 661 16.74 -8.89 26.06
N THR A 662 17.66 -8.00 26.43
CA THR A 662 19.09 -8.15 26.17
C THR A 662 19.85 -8.05 27.50
N LEU A 663 20.71 -9.01 27.80
CA LEU A 663 21.70 -8.92 28.88
C LEU A 663 23.08 -8.75 28.27
N GLN A 664 23.76 -7.67 28.65
CA GLN A 664 25.11 -7.38 28.22
C GLN A 664 26.08 -7.43 29.41
N PHE A 665 27.20 -8.15 29.27
CA PHE A 665 28.27 -8.21 30.28
C PHE A 665 29.59 -7.70 29.70
N ASN A 666 30.36 -6.98 30.51
CA ASN A 666 31.65 -6.38 30.15
C ASN A 666 31.53 -5.32 29.03
N TYR A 667 30.59 -4.39 29.18
CA TYR A 667 30.30 -3.35 28.18
C TYR A 667 31.51 -2.42 27.92
N SER A 668 31.71 -2.02 26.65
CA SER A 668 32.66 -0.97 26.25
C SER A 668 31.94 0.12 25.45
N ASN A 669 32.18 1.38 25.76
CA ASN A 669 31.53 2.54 25.14
C ASN A 669 32.30 2.98 23.88
N GLN A 670 31.89 2.49 22.71
CA GLN A 670 32.45 2.92 21.42
C GLN A 670 31.55 3.96 20.75
N PRO A 671 32.11 5.05 20.18
CA PRO A 671 31.34 6.07 19.49
C PRO A 671 30.69 5.52 18.20
N ASP A 672 29.44 5.95 17.90
CA ASP A 672 28.73 5.58 16.66
C ASP A 672 29.52 6.12 15.44
N PRO A 673 30.06 5.24 14.57
CA PRO A 673 30.84 5.66 13.41
C PRO A 673 30.02 6.48 12.40
N ALA A 674 28.69 6.39 12.42
CA ALA A 674 27.82 7.18 11.54
C ALA A 674 27.62 8.62 12.02
N LYS A 675 28.08 9.01 13.22
CA LYS A 675 27.89 10.38 13.75
C LYS A 675 28.48 11.45 12.82
N THR A 676 29.52 11.14 12.05
CA THR A 676 30.12 12.11 11.10
C THR A 676 29.24 12.43 9.90
N LEU A 677 28.26 11.60 9.53
CA LEU A 677 27.35 11.85 8.41
C LEU A 677 26.29 12.90 8.73
N PHE A 678 25.96 13.10 10.00
CA PHE A 678 24.83 13.92 10.44
C PHE A 678 25.24 15.32 10.94
N TYR A 679 26.54 15.58 11.06
CA TYR A 679 27.06 16.80 11.67
C TYR A 679 27.98 17.56 10.71
N GLN A 680 27.71 18.85 10.54
CA GLN A 680 28.57 19.79 9.80
C GLN A 680 29.02 20.90 10.74
N GLY A 681 30.33 21.16 10.81
CA GLY A 681 30.88 22.27 11.62
C GLY A 681 30.61 22.15 13.14
N GLY A 682 30.35 20.94 13.65
CA GLY A 682 30.08 20.70 15.08
C GLY A 682 28.62 20.88 15.52
N SER A 683 27.71 21.18 14.58
CA SER A 683 26.25 21.17 14.75
C SER A 683 25.60 20.13 13.84
N TYR A 684 24.37 19.73 14.14
CA TYR A 684 23.61 18.86 13.27
C TYR A 684 23.36 19.54 11.92
N ASP A 685 23.44 18.81 10.81
CA ASP A 685 23.22 19.33 9.47
C ASP A 685 21.76 19.78 9.27
N ALA A 686 21.57 21.09 9.14
CA ALA A 686 20.26 21.72 9.01
C ALA A 686 19.52 21.36 7.71
N THR A 687 20.20 20.77 6.72
CA THR A 687 19.60 20.36 5.44
C THR A 687 18.97 18.97 5.49
N LEU A 688 19.25 18.20 6.55
CA LEU A 688 18.72 16.84 6.70
C LEU A 688 17.25 16.86 7.19
N LEU A 689 16.51 15.81 6.83
CA LEU A 689 15.08 15.70 7.14
C LEU A 689 14.77 15.91 8.64
N PRO A 690 15.55 15.35 9.60
CA PRO A 690 15.22 15.55 11.01
C PRO A 690 15.38 16.99 11.48
N ALA A 691 16.39 17.71 10.99
CA ALA A 691 16.57 19.11 11.33
C ALA A 691 15.50 20.01 10.69
N THR A 692 15.14 19.77 9.43
CA THR A 692 14.09 20.52 8.74
C THR A 692 12.70 20.30 9.36
N LEU A 693 12.39 19.07 9.79
CA LEU A 693 11.17 18.77 10.55
C LEU A 693 11.20 19.37 11.96
N GLY A 694 12.33 19.29 12.67
CA GLY A 694 12.52 19.94 13.98
C GLY A 694 12.34 21.45 13.93
N GLN A 695 12.86 22.08 12.88
CA GLN A 695 12.64 23.48 12.56
C GLN A 695 11.15 23.80 12.31
N PHE A 696 10.47 22.95 11.55
CA PHE A 696 9.04 23.12 11.25
C PHE A 696 8.16 23.02 12.49
N VAL A 697 8.27 21.93 13.27
CA VAL A 697 7.41 21.71 14.44
C VAL A 697 7.61 22.77 15.52
N THR A 698 8.81 23.36 15.60
CA THR A 698 9.10 24.45 16.55
C THR A 698 8.44 25.76 16.15
N VAL A 699 8.34 26.04 14.84
CA VAL A 699 7.94 27.35 14.32
C VAL A 699 6.50 27.40 13.82
N TYR A 700 5.97 26.29 13.32
CA TYR A 700 4.64 26.22 12.72
C TYR A 700 3.50 26.72 13.61
N PRO A 701 3.47 26.50 14.94
CA PRO A 701 2.37 27.00 15.78
C PRO A 701 2.16 28.52 15.69
N VAL A 702 3.24 29.29 15.55
CA VAL A 702 3.17 30.76 15.41
C VAL A 702 2.72 31.16 14.00
N ILE A 703 3.19 30.46 12.96
CA ILE A 703 2.76 30.67 11.57
C ILE A 703 1.27 30.33 11.41
N GLN A 704 0.81 29.23 12.00
CA GLN A 704 -0.59 28.80 11.96
C GLN A 704 -1.50 29.84 12.63
N LYS A 705 -1.04 30.45 13.72
CA LYS A 705 -1.75 31.56 14.37
C LYS A 705 -1.90 32.74 13.40
N ASP A 706 -0.84 33.14 12.70
CA ASP A 706 -0.91 34.22 11.69
C ASP A 706 -1.82 33.85 10.51
N PHE A 707 -1.90 32.57 10.14
CA PHE A 707 -2.89 32.13 9.14
C PHE A 707 -4.33 32.34 9.63
N GLN A 708 -4.62 31.97 10.88
CA GLN A 708 -5.96 32.09 11.45
C GLN A 708 -6.38 33.54 11.75
N GLU A 709 -5.46 34.33 12.30
CA GLU A 709 -5.74 35.69 12.79
C GLU A 709 -5.51 36.77 11.71
N VAL A 710 -4.60 36.55 10.76
CA VAL A 710 -4.24 37.54 9.74
C VAL A 710 -4.68 37.09 8.34
N LEU A 711 -4.16 35.97 7.82
CA LEU A 711 -4.40 35.54 6.43
C LEU A 711 -5.89 35.38 6.11
N LEU A 712 -6.64 34.70 6.97
CA LEU A 712 -8.08 34.48 6.75
C LEU A 712 -8.92 35.77 6.86
N ARG A 713 -8.43 36.79 7.56
CA ARG A 713 -9.19 38.04 7.81
C ARG A 713 -8.83 39.15 6.81
N ASN A 714 -7.55 39.32 6.53
CA ASN A 714 -7.03 40.35 5.64
C ASN A 714 -5.79 39.85 4.86
N PRO A 715 -5.97 39.22 3.69
CA PRO A 715 -4.86 38.73 2.85
C PRO A 715 -3.92 39.84 2.36
N ALA A 716 -4.35 41.11 2.36
CA ALA A 716 -3.53 42.23 1.96
C ALA A 716 -2.56 42.71 3.06
N ASP A 717 -2.68 42.18 4.29
CA ASP A 717 -1.77 42.50 5.38
C ASP A 717 -0.34 41.98 5.08
N PRO A 718 0.71 42.80 5.23
CA PRO A 718 2.10 42.35 5.06
C PRO A 718 2.47 41.13 5.91
N ALA A 719 1.88 40.98 7.10
CA ALA A 719 2.12 39.82 7.97
C ALA A 719 1.58 38.51 7.36
N ALA A 720 0.48 38.55 6.59
CA ALA A 720 -0.02 37.39 5.85
C ALA A 720 0.98 36.94 4.78
N ALA A 721 1.56 37.88 4.02
CA ALA A 721 2.58 37.59 3.03
C ALA A 721 3.87 37.01 3.65
N THR A 722 4.27 37.54 4.80
CA THR A 722 5.43 37.06 5.55
C THR A 722 5.23 35.65 6.10
N ALA A 723 4.06 35.36 6.69
CA ALA A 723 3.70 34.02 7.17
C ALA A 723 3.67 33.00 6.03
N LEU A 724 3.06 33.35 4.90
CA LEU A 724 2.97 32.46 3.73
C LEU A 724 4.34 32.16 3.13
N LYS A 725 5.23 33.17 3.03
CA LYS A 725 6.61 33.00 2.58
C LYS A 725 7.43 32.13 3.54
N ALA A 726 7.31 32.36 4.86
CA ALA A 726 7.98 31.55 5.86
C ALA A 726 7.57 30.07 5.76
N PHE A 727 6.26 29.80 5.66
CA PHE A 727 5.74 28.45 5.46
C PHE A 727 6.25 27.82 4.17
N SER A 728 6.22 28.55 3.05
CA SER A 728 6.75 28.08 1.77
C SER A 728 8.23 27.70 1.88
N THR A 729 9.07 28.53 2.51
CA THR A 729 10.50 28.22 2.71
C THR A 729 10.69 26.94 3.52
N LEU A 730 9.95 26.77 4.62
CA LEU A 730 10.02 25.56 5.44
C LEU A 730 9.64 24.31 4.65
N VAL A 731 8.51 24.34 3.95
CA VAL A 731 7.99 23.19 3.20
C VAL A 731 8.87 22.85 1.98
N THR A 732 9.44 23.84 1.29
CA THR A 732 10.41 23.61 0.21
C THR A 732 11.69 22.92 0.71
N ASN A 733 12.22 23.34 1.87
CA ASN A 733 13.38 22.69 2.48
C ASN A 733 13.06 21.23 2.87
N ILE A 734 11.89 21.00 3.46
CA ILE A 734 11.41 19.66 3.82
C ILE A 734 11.25 18.79 2.57
N GLY A 735 10.63 19.29 1.49
CA GLY A 735 10.48 18.54 0.24
C GLY A 735 11.81 18.10 -0.37
N THR A 736 12.82 18.98 -0.32
CA THR A 736 14.19 18.65 -0.77
C THR A 736 14.83 17.58 0.12
N ALA A 737 14.75 17.75 1.44
CA ALA A 737 15.35 16.83 2.41
C ALA A 737 14.68 15.45 2.39
N TRP A 738 13.36 15.40 2.26
CA TRP A 738 12.58 14.16 2.23
C TRP A 738 12.95 13.29 1.03
N LYS A 739 13.13 13.90 -0.13
CA LYS A 739 13.54 13.21 -1.37
C LYS A 739 14.92 12.56 -1.26
N GLN A 740 15.80 13.08 -0.41
CA GLN A 740 17.17 12.57 -0.22
C GLN A 740 17.30 11.61 0.98
N TRP A 741 16.33 11.60 1.89
CA TRP A 741 16.44 10.95 3.19
C TRP A 741 16.76 9.44 3.12
N GLU A 742 16.14 8.71 2.18
CA GLU A 742 16.40 7.27 2.03
C GLU A 742 17.86 6.98 1.67
N LYS A 743 18.50 7.83 0.86
CA LYS A 743 19.92 7.68 0.51
C LYS A 743 20.82 7.89 1.72
N VAL A 744 20.51 8.89 2.56
CA VAL A 744 21.25 9.17 3.80
C VAL A 744 21.12 8.00 4.78
N LYS A 745 19.93 7.42 4.95
CA LYS A 745 19.71 6.24 5.79
C LYS A 745 20.53 5.03 5.33
N MET A 746 20.54 4.73 4.03
CA MET A 746 21.33 3.61 3.49
C MET A 746 22.84 3.79 3.73
N GLN A 747 23.36 5.02 3.61
CA GLN A 747 24.77 5.34 3.90
C GLN A 747 25.09 5.17 5.39
N ALA A 748 24.22 5.65 6.29
CA ALA A 748 24.39 5.48 7.72
C ALA A 748 24.36 4.00 8.14
N GLN A 749 23.44 3.20 7.59
CA GLN A 749 23.38 1.76 7.83
C GLN A 749 24.62 1.02 7.33
N ALA A 750 25.18 1.41 6.18
CA ALA A 750 26.40 0.83 5.65
C ALA A 750 27.62 1.11 6.57
N LEU A 751 27.71 2.31 7.15
CA LEU A 751 28.78 2.67 8.08
C LEU A 751 28.64 1.99 9.45
N ARG A 752 27.41 1.67 9.87
CA ARG A 752 27.12 0.97 11.14
C ARG A 752 27.42 -0.54 11.10
N LYS A 753 27.82 -1.10 9.95
CA LYS A 753 28.34 -2.48 9.84
C LYS A 753 29.84 -2.54 10.13
N SER A 754 30.22 -2.30 11.38
CA SER A 754 31.43 -2.86 11.98
C SER A 754 31.27 -2.90 13.50
N ASN A 755 31.40 -4.07 14.11
CA ASN A 755 31.65 -4.15 15.55
C ASN A 755 32.70 -5.24 15.83
N PRO A 756 33.95 -4.87 16.15
CA PRO A 756 35.06 -5.81 16.34
C PRO A 756 35.41 -6.15 17.80
N LEU A 757 34.51 -6.02 18.79
CA LEU A 757 34.83 -6.32 20.20
C LEU A 757 33.97 -7.45 20.79
N PRO A 758 34.57 -8.45 21.48
CA PRO A 758 33.81 -9.49 22.16
C PRO A 758 33.23 -8.95 23.47
N THR A 759 31.92 -8.71 23.47
CA THR A 759 31.07 -8.50 24.65
C THR A 759 30.11 -9.68 24.74
N TYR A 760 29.80 -10.20 25.93
CA TYR A 760 28.74 -11.20 26.04
C TYR A 760 27.40 -10.49 25.91
N ILE A 761 26.67 -10.80 24.83
CA ILE A 761 25.32 -10.29 24.56
C ILE A 761 24.41 -11.51 24.49
N TYR A 762 23.45 -11.58 25.40
CA TYR A 762 22.40 -12.59 25.40
C TYR A 762 21.08 -11.93 25.07
N ASP A 763 20.45 -12.35 23.98
CA ASP A 763 19.16 -11.85 23.52
C ASP A 763 18.06 -12.88 23.77
N TYR A 764 16.88 -12.40 24.13
CA TYR A 764 15.73 -13.21 24.51
C TYR A 764 14.43 -12.66 23.90
N ASP A 765 13.59 -13.57 23.39
CA ASP A 765 12.20 -13.28 23.07
C ASP A 765 11.32 -13.53 24.30
N VAL A 766 10.56 -12.54 24.76
CA VAL A 766 9.59 -12.69 25.84
C VAL A 766 8.18 -12.70 25.26
N ILE A 767 7.54 -13.87 25.30
CA ILE A 767 6.23 -14.12 24.68
C ILE A 767 5.17 -14.25 25.76
N GLU A 768 4.24 -13.29 25.80
CA GLU A 768 3.01 -13.34 26.60
C GLU A 768 1.82 -13.78 25.73
N ALA A 769 1.20 -14.91 26.07
CA ALA A 769 0.08 -15.47 25.30
C ALA A 769 -1.00 -16.10 26.21
N PRO A 770 -2.27 -16.20 25.74
CA PRO A 770 -3.29 -17.00 26.41
C PRO A 770 -2.94 -18.50 26.32
N GLU A 771 -3.24 -19.27 27.37
CA GLU A 771 -3.11 -20.73 27.37
C GLU A 771 -3.91 -21.35 26.21
N ALA A 772 -3.28 -22.26 25.45
CA ALA A 772 -3.91 -22.90 24.30
C ALA A 772 -5.09 -23.79 24.76
N GLY A 773 -6.24 -23.69 24.08
CA GLY A 773 -7.42 -24.53 24.38
C GLY A 773 -8.80 -23.87 24.29
N GLY A 774 -8.89 -22.58 23.97
CA GLY A 774 -10.17 -21.92 23.62
C GLY A 774 -11.17 -21.77 24.78
N THR A 775 -10.71 -21.68 26.03
CA THR A 775 -11.58 -21.35 27.16
C THR A 775 -11.97 -19.86 27.10
N ALA A 776 -13.14 -19.52 27.66
CA ALA A 776 -13.62 -18.13 27.74
C ALA A 776 -12.66 -17.23 28.53
N ASP A 777 -11.98 -17.81 29.53
CA ASP A 777 -11.00 -17.14 30.39
C ASP A 777 -9.65 -17.90 30.33
N PRO A 778 -8.80 -17.65 29.32
CA PRO A 778 -7.52 -18.32 29.21
C PRO A 778 -6.51 -17.78 30.22
N LYS A 779 -5.71 -18.68 30.82
CA LYS A 779 -4.61 -18.30 31.73
C LYS A 779 -3.51 -17.55 30.98
N LEU A 780 -2.81 -16.65 31.66
CA LEU A 780 -1.59 -16.03 31.13
C LEU A 780 -0.44 -17.05 31.10
N THR A 781 0.23 -17.15 29.96
CA THR A 781 1.52 -17.85 29.81
C THR A 781 2.61 -16.84 29.46
N ILE A 782 3.78 -16.93 30.11
CA ILE A 782 4.95 -16.11 29.80
C ILE A 782 6.13 -17.02 29.47
N THR A 783 6.54 -17.04 28.22
CA THR A 783 7.66 -17.87 27.75
C THR A 783 8.85 -16.98 27.37
N VAL A 784 10.01 -17.22 27.98
CA VAL A 784 11.26 -16.56 27.60
C VAL A 784 12.09 -17.51 26.76
N LYS A 785 12.32 -17.19 25.50
CA LYS A 785 13.10 -18.02 24.58
C LYS A 785 14.49 -17.42 24.39
N PRO A 786 15.57 -18.12 24.76
CA PRO A 786 16.93 -17.68 24.44
C PRO A 786 17.18 -17.72 22.93
N ARG A 787 17.87 -16.70 22.41
CA ARG A 787 18.38 -16.70 21.02
C ARG A 787 19.83 -17.17 20.98
N GLY A 788 20.15 -18.07 20.05
CA GLY A 788 21.51 -18.59 19.89
C GLY A 788 21.99 -19.37 21.12
N GLY A 789 23.19 -19.05 21.61
CA GLY A 789 23.80 -19.69 22.79
C GLY A 789 23.44 -19.03 24.13
N ALA A 790 22.37 -18.22 24.19
CA ALA A 790 21.94 -17.59 25.43
C ALA A 790 21.44 -18.62 26.46
N PRO A 791 21.77 -18.48 27.75
CA PRO A 791 21.30 -19.38 28.81
C PRO A 791 19.84 -19.12 29.19
N ASP A 792 19.11 -20.10 29.72
CA ASP A 792 17.71 -19.89 30.14
C ASP A 792 17.57 -18.87 31.29
N LEU A 793 16.49 -18.07 31.23
CA LEU A 793 16.09 -17.12 32.27
C LEU A 793 14.87 -17.63 33.03
N THR A 794 14.79 -17.32 34.32
CA THR A 794 13.59 -17.55 35.12
C THR A 794 12.72 -16.28 35.15
N VAL A 795 11.39 -16.46 35.13
CA VAL A 795 10.41 -15.38 35.21
C VAL A 795 9.74 -15.39 36.58
N SER A 796 9.70 -14.24 37.24
CA SER A 796 8.96 -14.04 38.49
C SER A 796 7.98 -12.88 38.35
N LEU A 797 6.82 -13.02 38.99
CA LEU A 797 5.76 -12.02 39.07
C LEU A 797 5.46 -11.74 40.55
N LEU A 798 5.27 -10.47 40.91
CA LEU A 798 4.92 -10.09 42.28
C LEU A 798 3.62 -10.79 42.71
N ASP A 799 3.60 -11.41 43.89
CA ASP A 799 2.47 -12.15 44.49
C ASP A 799 2.03 -13.45 43.79
N TYR A 800 2.70 -13.87 42.70
CA TYR A 800 2.37 -15.10 41.98
C TYR A 800 3.53 -16.11 41.99
N LEU A 801 3.18 -17.40 42.12
CA LEU A 801 4.08 -18.54 42.02
C LEU A 801 4.02 -19.14 40.61
N PRO A 802 5.13 -19.71 40.11
CA PRO A 802 5.14 -20.40 38.82
C PRO A 802 4.34 -21.70 38.89
N GLY A 803 3.46 -21.89 37.91
CA GLY A 803 2.66 -23.09 37.68
C GLY A 803 3.15 -23.90 36.47
N PRO A 804 2.48 -25.02 36.15
CA PRO A 804 2.79 -25.81 34.96
C PRO A 804 2.60 -25.00 33.67
N ASN A 805 3.29 -25.38 32.58
CA ASN A 805 3.17 -24.75 31.26
C ASN A 805 3.40 -23.22 31.25
N ASN A 806 4.33 -22.72 32.07
CA ASN A 806 4.66 -21.29 32.19
C ASN A 806 3.48 -20.41 32.62
N THR A 807 2.53 -20.96 33.38
CA THR A 807 1.41 -20.23 33.99
C THR A 807 1.80 -19.70 35.36
N PHE A 808 1.00 -18.79 35.93
CA PHE A 808 1.27 -18.17 37.22
C PHE A 808 0.00 -18.19 38.09
N TYR A 809 0.13 -18.52 39.37
CA TYR A 809 -1.00 -18.60 40.30
C TYR A 809 -0.66 -18.01 41.68
N LYS A 810 -1.68 -17.51 42.39
CA LYS A 810 -1.60 -17.13 43.80
C LYS A 810 -2.35 -18.15 44.66
N LYS A 811 -1.93 -18.34 45.92
CA LYS A 811 -2.64 -19.21 46.86
C LYS A 811 -3.68 -18.41 47.65
N VAL A 812 -4.97 -18.70 47.42
CA VAL A 812 -6.07 -18.14 48.21
C VAL A 812 -6.67 -19.26 49.06
N GLY A 813 -6.28 -19.30 50.34
CA GLY A 813 -6.56 -20.44 51.22
C GLY A 813 -5.82 -21.70 50.73
N THR A 814 -6.56 -22.76 50.38
CA THR A 814 -6.00 -24.01 49.82
C THR A 814 -6.15 -24.12 48.30
N LYS A 815 -6.71 -23.11 47.61
CA LYS A 815 -6.94 -23.13 46.16
C LYS A 815 -5.90 -22.30 45.42
N GLU A 816 -5.56 -22.74 44.22
CA GLU A 816 -4.70 -22.04 43.27
C GLU A 816 -5.59 -21.19 42.35
N GLU A 817 -5.40 -19.87 42.37
CA GLU A 817 -6.07 -18.92 41.49
C GLU A 817 -5.07 -18.43 40.44
N TYR A 818 -5.27 -18.82 39.19
CA TYR A 818 -4.35 -18.48 38.09
C TYR A 818 -4.57 -17.06 37.58
N LEU A 819 -3.48 -16.38 37.21
CA LEU A 819 -3.55 -15.10 36.51
C LEU A 819 -4.14 -15.30 35.11
N LEU A 820 -5.25 -14.63 34.81
CA LEU A 820 -5.88 -14.69 33.51
C LEU A 820 -5.19 -13.76 32.50
N TYR A 821 -5.27 -14.08 31.20
CA TYR A 821 -4.61 -13.31 30.15
C TYR A 821 -5.15 -11.87 30.02
N ASN A 822 -6.46 -11.68 30.24
CA ASN A 822 -7.10 -10.36 30.27
C ASN A 822 -6.68 -9.54 31.49
N GLU A 823 -6.39 -10.17 32.63
CA GLU A 823 -5.97 -9.53 33.88
C GLU A 823 -4.47 -9.15 33.90
N ARG A 824 -3.69 -9.54 32.89
CA ARG A 824 -2.22 -9.37 32.88
C ARG A 824 -1.72 -7.95 33.11
N LYS A 825 -2.53 -6.92 32.82
CA LYS A 825 -2.21 -5.50 33.06
C LYS A 825 -2.26 -5.14 34.56
N SER A 826 -3.01 -5.89 35.37
CA SER A 826 -3.13 -5.67 36.82
C SER A 826 -1.84 -6.04 37.57
N VAL A 827 -1.02 -6.92 36.98
CA VAL A 827 0.32 -7.27 37.45
C VAL A 827 1.29 -6.77 36.38
N PRO A 828 1.71 -5.49 36.36
CA PRO A 828 2.47 -4.94 35.24
C PRO A 828 3.98 -5.25 35.26
N LEU A 829 4.53 -5.65 36.42
CA LEU A 829 5.96 -5.89 36.60
C LEU A 829 6.35 -7.31 36.14
N ARG A 830 7.45 -7.43 35.40
CA ARG A 830 8.07 -8.69 34.97
C ARG A 830 9.51 -8.73 35.47
N THR A 831 9.88 -9.73 36.26
CA THR A 831 11.27 -9.91 36.71
C THR A 831 11.91 -11.10 35.99
N LEU A 832 13.01 -10.85 35.29
CA LEU A 832 13.81 -11.88 34.63
C LEU A 832 15.10 -12.09 35.42
N SER A 833 15.43 -13.34 35.74
CA SER A 833 16.59 -13.67 36.55
C SER A 833 17.51 -14.69 35.88
N LEU A 834 18.81 -14.46 36.03
CA LEU A 834 19.89 -15.31 35.56
C LEU A 834 20.69 -15.81 36.76
N ASP A 835 20.58 -17.09 37.05
CA ASP A 835 21.20 -17.67 38.25
C ASP A 835 22.62 -18.22 37.97
N LYS A 836 23.52 -18.07 38.93
CA LYS A 836 24.85 -18.71 39.01
C LYS A 836 25.79 -18.39 37.84
N ARG A 837 26.40 -17.21 37.84
CA ARG A 837 27.52 -16.81 36.97
C ARG A 837 28.80 -16.62 37.78
N ASN A 838 29.94 -16.94 37.17
CA ASN A 838 31.24 -16.68 37.79
C ASN A 838 31.55 -15.18 37.68
N ILE A 839 31.75 -14.53 38.83
CA ILE A 839 32.04 -13.09 38.92
C ILE A 839 33.32 -12.68 38.17
N LEU A 840 34.26 -13.60 37.92
CA LEU A 840 35.48 -13.28 37.17
C LEU A 840 35.28 -13.19 35.66
N ASP A 841 34.29 -13.92 35.11
CA ASP A 841 33.97 -13.89 33.68
C ASP A 841 33.01 -12.74 33.35
N MET A 842 32.05 -12.51 34.24
CA MET A 842 30.95 -11.56 34.10
C MET A 842 30.99 -10.58 35.27
N GLN A 843 31.78 -9.51 35.10
CA GLN A 843 32.17 -8.62 36.19
C GLN A 843 31.22 -7.44 36.39
N ASN A 844 30.44 -7.10 35.36
CA ASN A 844 29.33 -6.15 35.40
C ASN A 844 28.18 -6.65 34.53
N ALA A 845 26.96 -6.25 34.85
CA ALA A 845 25.78 -6.56 34.05
C ALA A 845 25.07 -5.27 33.63
N TRP A 846 24.60 -5.25 32.39
CA TRP A 846 23.77 -4.18 31.88
C TRP A 846 22.65 -4.76 31.04
N SER A 847 21.47 -4.87 31.66
CA SER A 847 20.27 -5.29 30.95
C SER A 847 19.61 -4.13 30.22
N GLY A 848 18.90 -4.48 29.16
CA GLY A 848 17.89 -3.62 28.60
C GLY A 848 16.74 -4.41 28.04
N VAL A 849 15.61 -3.71 27.88
CA VAL A 849 14.44 -4.23 27.20
C VAL A 849 14.16 -3.34 26.00
N LEU A 850 13.81 -3.97 24.90
CA LEU A 850 13.32 -3.28 23.73
C LEU A 850 12.02 -3.93 23.27
N LEU A 851 11.17 -3.16 22.61
CA LEU A 851 10.01 -3.67 21.92
C LEU A 851 10.24 -3.62 20.42
N THR A 852 9.73 -4.61 19.73
CA THR A 852 9.52 -4.53 18.27
C THR A 852 8.04 -4.41 17.98
N ARG A 853 7.68 -3.81 16.86
CA ARG A 853 6.29 -3.74 16.36
C ARG A 853 6.27 -4.16 14.90
N ASN A 854 5.15 -4.70 14.43
CA ASN A 854 4.95 -5.28 13.09
C ASN A 854 5.71 -6.59 12.83
N GLU A 855 6.27 -7.25 13.84
CA GLU A 855 7.00 -8.52 13.64
C GLU A 855 6.06 -9.66 13.19
N ASP A 856 4.85 -9.68 13.72
CA ASP A 856 3.86 -10.75 13.54
C ASP A 856 2.58 -10.24 12.88
N LEU A 857 2.62 -10.04 11.55
CA LEU A 857 1.47 -9.49 10.81
C LEU A 857 0.53 -10.58 10.27
N VAL A 858 1.06 -11.52 9.49
CA VAL A 858 0.28 -12.51 8.73
C VAL A 858 0.83 -13.92 8.97
N LYS A 859 -0.04 -14.91 9.14
CA LYS A 859 0.32 -16.32 9.25
C LYS A 859 0.27 -17.02 7.89
N ASN A 860 1.11 -18.03 7.68
CA ASN A 860 1.04 -18.93 6.55
C ASN A 860 0.00 -20.05 6.79
N LYS A 861 -0.25 -20.88 5.77
CA LYS A 861 -1.20 -22.02 5.87
C LYS A 861 -0.82 -23.07 6.93
N ALA A 862 0.44 -23.11 7.36
CA ALA A 862 0.91 -23.99 8.44
C ALA A 862 0.76 -23.36 9.84
N GLY A 863 0.23 -22.13 9.94
CA GLY A 863 0.01 -21.42 11.20
C GLY A 863 1.22 -20.64 11.74
N ALA A 864 2.36 -20.64 11.03
CA ALA A 864 3.54 -19.87 11.40
C ALA A 864 3.49 -18.46 10.81
N TYR A 865 4.05 -17.46 11.50
CA TYR A 865 4.13 -16.09 10.98
C TYR A 865 5.06 -16.01 9.77
N ARG A 866 4.63 -15.25 8.74
CA ARG A 866 5.49 -14.85 7.63
C ARG A 866 6.45 -13.78 8.11
N THR A 867 7.72 -13.87 7.74
CA THR A 867 8.74 -12.89 8.14
C THR A 867 8.41 -11.50 7.58
N THR A 868 8.23 -10.50 8.44
CA THR A 868 8.16 -9.08 8.05
C THR A 868 9.54 -8.57 7.69
N GLN A 869 9.64 -7.74 6.65
CA GLN A 869 10.88 -7.07 6.27
C GLN A 869 11.37 -6.15 7.38
N HIS A 870 12.69 -6.16 7.65
CA HIS A 870 13.28 -5.45 8.79
C HIS A 870 12.99 -3.95 8.78
N GLU A 871 12.87 -3.35 7.60
CA GLU A 871 12.55 -1.93 7.42
C GLU A 871 11.17 -1.55 7.95
N PHE A 872 10.23 -2.48 8.08
CA PHE A 872 8.89 -2.23 8.64
C PHE A 872 8.78 -2.58 10.12
N ILE A 873 9.84 -3.13 10.71
CA ILE A 873 9.87 -3.46 12.13
C ILE A 873 10.39 -2.21 12.87
N TYR A 874 9.47 -1.54 13.58
CA TYR A 874 9.87 -0.53 14.56
C TYR A 874 10.55 -1.21 15.73
N LYS A 875 11.58 -0.56 16.27
CA LYS A 875 12.37 -1.04 17.40
C LYS A 875 12.50 0.10 18.40
N THR A 876 12.04 -0.10 19.64
CA THR A 876 12.35 0.85 20.72
C THR A 876 13.86 0.98 20.86
N PRO A 877 14.42 2.09 21.38
CA PRO A 877 15.81 2.02 21.82
C PRO A 877 15.91 0.88 22.84
N LEU A 878 17.09 0.29 22.96
CA LEU A 878 17.34 -0.63 24.05
C LEU A 878 17.30 0.20 25.34
N VAL A 879 16.19 0.16 26.06
CA VAL A 879 16.03 0.89 27.32
C VAL A 879 16.90 0.18 28.33
N LYS A 880 17.96 0.84 28.79
CA LYS A 880 18.93 0.32 29.74
C LYS A 880 18.88 1.10 31.04
N PHE A 881 19.38 0.50 32.12
CA PHE A 881 19.62 1.23 33.36
C PHE A 881 20.64 2.35 33.13
N TYR A 882 20.52 3.47 33.86
CA TYR A 882 21.45 4.60 33.71
C TYR A 882 22.92 4.19 33.95
N ASN A 883 23.14 3.31 34.94
CA ASN A 883 24.44 2.72 35.23
C ASN A 883 24.38 1.19 35.04
N GLU A 884 25.49 0.62 34.57
CA GLU A 884 25.74 -0.82 34.71
C GLU A 884 25.75 -1.22 36.18
N LEU A 885 25.29 -2.43 36.48
CA LEU A 885 25.35 -2.99 37.81
C LEU A 885 26.71 -3.65 38.04
N VAL A 886 27.41 -3.20 39.07
CA VAL A 886 28.65 -3.81 39.57
C VAL A 886 28.31 -4.59 40.85
N PRO A 887 28.55 -5.91 40.92
CA PRO A 887 28.03 -6.74 42.01
C PRO A 887 28.58 -6.45 43.42
N LEU A 888 29.80 -5.91 43.54
CA LEU A 888 30.46 -5.57 44.82
C LEU A 888 30.32 -6.68 45.89
N LEU A 889 30.56 -7.94 45.51
CA LEU A 889 30.24 -9.10 46.34
C LEU A 889 31.09 -9.14 47.61
N VAL A 890 30.49 -9.37 48.79
CA VAL A 890 31.22 -9.54 50.07
C VAL A 890 30.92 -10.90 50.68
N CYS A 891 31.92 -11.77 50.69
CA CYS A 891 31.87 -13.06 51.37
C CYS A 891 32.48 -12.94 52.78
N GLY A 892 31.61 -13.02 53.80
CA GLY A 892 32.00 -13.07 55.21
C GLY A 892 32.21 -14.48 55.77
N LYS A 893 31.85 -15.51 55.00
CA LYS A 893 31.90 -16.90 55.45
C LYS A 893 33.34 -17.42 55.46
N PRO A 894 33.73 -18.22 56.47
CA PRO A 894 35.05 -18.83 56.51
C PRO A 894 35.35 -19.67 55.26
N ILE A 895 36.48 -19.42 54.61
CA ILE A 895 37.05 -20.23 53.52
C ILE A 895 38.33 -20.88 54.04
N GLU A 896 38.32 -22.20 54.22
CA GLU A 896 39.44 -22.94 54.79
C GLU A 896 40.50 -23.29 53.72
N VAL A 897 41.62 -22.55 53.70
CA VAL A 897 42.70 -22.70 52.71
C VAL A 897 43.28 -24.12 52.72
N ALA A 898 43.42 -24.73 53.91
CA ALA A 898 43.96 -26.07 54.05
C ALA A 898 43.08 -27.16 53.39
N GLN A 899 41.82 -26.85 53.08
CA GLN A 899 40.84 -27.78 52.53
C GLN A 899 40.58 -27.56 51.03
N ILE A 900 41.25 -26.60 50.38
CA ILE A 900 41.00 -26.25 48.96
C ILE A 900 41.19 -27.46 48.03
N GLU A 901 42.22 -28.28 48.24
CA GLU A 901 42.44 -29.47 47.40
C GLU A 901 41.45 -30.62 47.70
N THR A 902 40.88 -30.65 48.91
CA THR A 902 40.01 -31.75 49.36
C THR A 902 39.03 -31.22 50.41
N PRO A 903 37.84 -30.74 49.99
CA PRO A 903 36.86 -30.16 50.90
C PRO A 903 36.54 -31.08 52.09
N GLY A 904 36.52 -30.52 53.30
CA GLY A 904 36.27 -31.26 54.55
C GLY A 904 37.49 -32.03 55.11
N LYS A 905 38.64 -32.04 54.42
CA LYS A 905 39.87 -32.72 54.88
C LYS A 905 41.09 -31.78 54.79
N PRO A 906 41.49 -31.11 55.88
CA PRO A 906 42.62 -30.19 55.84
C PRO A 906 43.93 -30.93 55.59
N LYS A 907 44.78 -30.38 54.72
CA LYS A 907 46.11 -30.92 54.40
C LYS A 907 47.22 -30.10 55.04
N VAL A 908 48.27 -30.78 55.49
CA VAL A 908 49.51 -30.13 55.94
C VAL A 908 50.43 -29.95 54.72
N LEU A 909 50.63 -28.70 54.29
CA LEU A 909 51.45 -28.34 53.13
C LEU A 909 52.42 -27.21 53.48
N ASN A 910 53.40 -26.97 52.62
CA ASN A 910 54.22 -25.76 52.68
C ASN A 910 53.35 -24.51 52.49
N LEU A 911 53.65 -23.41 53.19
CA LEU A 911 52.88 -22.17 53.09
C LEU A 911 52.74 -21.68 51.63
N ALA A 912 53.84 -21.71 50.86
CA ALA A 912 53.83 -21.37 49.44
C ALA A 912 52.84 -22.21 48.62
N LYS A 913 52.69 -23.50 48.96
CA LYS A 913 51.76 -24.41 48.26
C LYS A 913 50.30 -24.14 48.63
N HIS A 914 50.01 -23.83 49.91
CA HIS A 914 48.69 -23.38 50.35
C HIS A 914 48.27 -22.08 49.63
N LEU A 915 49.16 -21.09 49.60
CA LEU A 915 48.92 -19.81 48.91
C LEU A 915 48.79 -20.00 47.39
N GLN A 916 49.63 -20.83 46.78
CA GLN A 916 49.47 -21.19 45.36
C GLN A 916 48.09 -21.79 45.09
N ASN A 917 47.63 -22.75 45.91
CA ASN A 917 46.33 -23.38 45.74
C ASN A 917 45.19 -22.37 45.91
N LEU A 918 45.31 -21.44 46.86
CA LEU A 918 44.37 -20.33 47.04
C LEU A 918 44.25 -19.47 45.77
N PHE A 919 45.35 -18.90 45.27
CA PHE A 919 45.29 -18.01 44.11
C PHE A 919 44.99 -18.75 42.80
N LYS A 920 45.46 -20.01 42.63
CA LYS A 920 45.08 -20.84 41.47
C LYS A 920 43.60 -21.18 41.47
N THR A 921 42.99 -21.44 42.63
CA THR A 921 41.55 -21.75 42.69
C THR A 921 40.70 -20.48 42.57
N LEU A 922 41.17 -19.37 43.14
CA LEU A 922 40.46 -18.09 43.09
C LEU A 922 40.49 -17.46 41.71
N LEU A 923 41.64 -17.45 41.04
CA LEU A 923 41.86 -16.71 39.80
C LEU A 923 42.00 -17.61 38.57
N ALA A 924 41.64 -18.90 38.67
CA ALA A 924 41.62 -19.78 37.50
C ALA A 924 40.63 -19.26 36.45
N PRO A 925 41.01 -19.22 35.16
CA PRO A 925 40.07 -18.88 34.11
C PRO A 925 39.00 -19.97 33.99
N SER A 926 37.74 -19.55 33.84
CA SER A 926 36.61 -20.47 33.73
C SER A 926 36.53 -21.16 32.36
N ASN A 927 37.19 -20.58 31.35
CA ASN A 927 37.38 -21.17 30.02
C ASN A 927 38.90 -21.29 29.74
N PRO A 928 39.44 -22.49 29.41
CA PRO A 928 40.85 -22.67 29.09
C PRO A 928 41.37 -21.82 27.92
N GLU A 929 40.49 -21.36 27.03
CA GLU A 929 40.83 -20.47 25.90
C GLU A 929 40.83 -18.99 26.28
N GLN A 930 40.30 -18.63 27.46
CA GLN A 930 40.29 -17.25 27.95
C GLN A 930 41.59 -16.94 28.71
N THR A 931 42.36 -16.03 28.12
CA THR A 931 43.63 -15.55 28.65
C THR A 931 43.39 -14.32 29.53
N ILE A 932 42.78 -14.51 30.70
CA ILE A 932 42.90 -13.49 31.76
C ILE A 932 44.36 -13.52 32.21
N LEU A 933 45.23 -12.78 31.53
CA LEU A 933 46.67 -12.79 31.84
C LEU A 933 46.96 -12.01 33.11
N GLU A 934 46.09 -11.07 33.47
CA GLU A 934 46.31 -10.07 34.52
C GLU A 934 45.00 -9.80 35.26
N GLN A 935 45.03 -9.74 36.60
CA GLN A 935 43.88 -9.43 37.44
C GLN A 935 44.32 -8.51 38.58
N THR A 936 43.67 -7.37 38.77
CA THR A 936 44.00 -6.50 39.91
C THR A 936 43.44 -7.09 41.19
N ILE A 937 44.30 -7.30 42.19
CA ILE A 937 43.93 -7.79 43.52
C ILE A 937 44.56 -6.92 44.62
N LYS A 938 43.97 -6.99 45.81
CA LYS A 938 44.54 -6.45 47.03
C LYS A 938 44.46 -7.53 48.11
N VAL A 939 45.55 -7.71 48.84
CA VAL A 939 45.64 -8.75 49.88
C VAL A 939 46.08 -8.11 51.20
N GLU A 940 45.32 -8.39 52.24
CA GLU A 940 45.70 -8.11 53.62
C GLU A 940 45.84 -9.45 54.35
N CYS A 941 46.86 -9.57 55.20
CA CYS A 941 47.11 -10.74 56.03
C CYS A 941 47.17 -10.31 57.49
N ARG A 942 46.38 -10.98 58.33
CA ARG A 942 46.36 -10.84 59.78
C ARG A 942 46.67 -12.18 60.42
N TYR A 943 47.24 -12.15 61.61
CA TYR A 943 47.45 -13.33 62.43
C TYR A 943 46.60 -13.21 63.70
N THR A 944 45.76 -14.20 63.94
CA THR A 944 44.91 -14.26 65.14
C THR A 944 45.25 -15.49 65.96
N TYR A 945 45.30 -15.34 67.28
CA TYR A 945 45.55 -16.43 68.23
C TYR A 945 44.84 -16.19 69.55
N ASN A 946 44.70 -17.25 70.37
CA ASN A 946 44.13 -17.15 71.71
C ASN A 946 45.24 -17.04 72.76
N LEU A 947 45.21 -16.00 73.61
CA LEU A 947 46.14 -15.83 74.72
C LEU A 947 46.09 -17.01 75.71
N VAL A 948 44.88 -17.47 76.06
CA VAL A 948 44.63 -18.63 76.94
C VAL A 948 43.33 -19.32 76.51
N GLY A 949 43.32 -20.66 76.51
CA GLY A 949 42.13 -21.47 76.21
C GLY A 949 41.65 -21.31 74.77
N THR A 950 40.36 -21.59 74.54
CA THR A 950 39.71 -21.55 73.21
C THR A 950 38.63 -20.47 73.10
N ASP A 951 38.51 -19.61 74.12
CA ASP A 951 37.47 -18.59 74.19
C ASP A 951 37.74 -17.43 73.21
N PRO A 952 36.78 -17.04 72.36
CA PRO A 952 36.89 -15.88 71.47
C PRO A 952 37.26 -14.57 72.18
N PHE A 953 36.87 -14.38 73.44
CA PHE A 953 37.22 -13.17 74.21
C PHE A 953 38.72 -13.02 74.47
N ASN A 954 39.49 -14.10 74.36
CA ASN A 954 40.94 -14.10 74.54
C ASN A 954 41.72 -13.98 73.22
N GLN A 955 41.03 -13.67 72.11
CA GLN A 955 41.67 -13.54 70.80
C GLN A 955 42.42 -12.22 70.65
N ILE A 956 43.66 -12.30 70.18
CA ILE A 956 44.48 -11.17 69.78
C ILE A 956 44.72 -11.27 68.27
N THR A 957 44.46 -10.17 67.56
CA THR A 957 44.70 -10.05 66.12
C THR A 957 45.84 -9.07 65.85
N LEU A 958 46.84 -9.52 65.09
CA LEU A 958 48.02 -8.75 64.71
C LEU A 958 48.06 -8.55 63.19
N PRO A 959 48.40 -7.35 62.69
CA PRO A 959 48.64 -7.16 61.27
C PRO A 959 49.97 -7.81 60.86
N VAL A 960 49.95 -8.56 59.76
CA VAL A 960 51.14 -9.20 59.16
C VAL A 960 51.56 -8.45 57.90
N LEU A 961 50.60 -8.20 57.00
CA LEU A 961 50.83 -7.50 55.73
C LEU A 961 49.59 -6.72 55.31
N MET A 962 49.80 -5.53 54.76
CA MET A 962 48.80 -4.78 53.99
C MET A 962 49.40 -4.45 52.62
N ALA A 963 49.01 -5.16 51.57
CA ALA A 963 49.43 -4.85 50.21
C ALA A 963 48.50 -3.80 49.59
N THR A 964 49.05 -2.84 48.85
CA THR A 964 48.26 -1.96 47.98
C THR A 964 47.73 -2.76 46.78
N PRO A 965 46.62 -2.34 46.13
CA PRO A 965 46.15 -2.99 44.90
C PRO A 965 47.28 -3.11 43.86
N LEU A 966 47.44 -4.30 43.32
CA LEU A 966 48.46 -4.63 42.31
C LEU A 966 47.88 -5.52 41.23
N ILE A 967 48.50 -5.49 40.05
CA ILE A 967 48.16 -6.39 38.94
C ILE A 967 48.84 -7.74 39.20
N PHE A 968 48.04 -8.80 39.32
CA PHE A 968 48.48 -10.18 39.48
C PHE A 968 48.47 -10.87 38.11
N THR A 969 49.66 -11.22 37.60
CA THR A 969 49.83 -11.89 36.32
C THR A 969 49.77 -13.41 36.51
N LEU A 970 48.72 -14.08 36.01
CA LEU A 970 48.49 -15.51 36.28
C LEU A 970 49.69 -16.38 35.92
N SER A 971 50.32 -16.18 34.77
CA SER A 971 51.45 -16.99 34.30
C SER A 971 52.73 -16.89 35.14
N LYS A 972 52.81 -15.92 36.06
CA LYS A 972 54.03 -15.60 36.82
C LYS A 972 53.80 -15.59 38.33
N ASP A 973 52.72 -14.96 38.79
CA ASP A 973 52.58 -14.54 40.19
C ASP A 973 52.11 -15.66 41.14
N TRP A 974 51.59 -16.76 40.60
CA TRP A 974 51.27 -17.97 41.38
C TRP A 974 52.36 -19.05 41.34
N GLU A 975 53.47 -18.83 40.64
CA GLU A 975 54.51 -19.85 40.45
C GLU A 975 55.41 -19.93 41.69
N ILE A 976 55.73 -21.15 42.13
CA ILE A 976 56.48 -21.37 43.39
C ILE A 976 57.74 -22.23 43.21
N GLY A 977 58.07 -22.64 41.99
CA GLY A 977 59.16 -23.59 41.74
C GLY A 977 58.81 -25.04 42.11
N GLN A 978 59.84 -25.87 42.33
CA GLN A 978 59.71 -27.33 42.49
C GLN A 978 59.55 -27.78 43.96
N PRO A 979 58.88 -28.92 44.22
CA PRO A 979 58.74 -29.48 45.56
C PRO A 979 60.09 -29.68 46.26
N GLY A 980 60.20 -29.18 47.50
CA GLY A 980 61.43 -29.25 48.30
C GLY A 980 62.34 -28.01 48.21
N THR A 981 62.19 -27.19 47.15
CA THR A 981 62.90 -25.92 46.97
C THR A 981 61.94 -24.78 46.58
N TYR A 982 60.72 -24.80 47.13
CA TYR A 982 59.73 -23.77 46.83
C TYR A 982 60.28 -22.38 47.15
N CYS A 983 60.08 -21.44 46.22
CA CYS A 983 60.50 -20.04 46.33
C CYS A 983 62.02 -19.81 46.46
N ALA A 984 62.85 -20.74 45.99
CA ALA A 984 64.30 -20.55 45.93
C ALA A 984 64.74 -19.63 44.77
N ASP A 985 64.10 -19.76 43.59
CA ASP A 985 64.51 -19.09 42.34
C ASP A 985 63.35 -18.33 41.68
N THR A 986 62.39 -17.82 42.46
CA THR A 986 61.17 -17.21 41.90
C THR A 986 60.70 -16.00 42.72
N ASP A 987 60.59 -14.85 42.06
CA ASP A 987 60.12 -13.57 42.65
C ASP A 987 58.61 -13.35 42.48
N SER A 988 57.83 -14.43 42.41
CA SER A 988 56.37 -14.36 42.23
C SER A 988 55.68 -13.70 43.42
N PHE A 989 54.48 -13.15 43.21
CA PHE A 989 53.68 -12.63 44.32
C PHE A 989 53.50 -13.67 45.45
N VAL A 990 53.17 -14.91 45.12
CA VAL A 990 52.98 -15.98 46.13
C VAL A 990 54.27 -16.25 46.92
N CYS A 991 55.43 -16.24 46.27
CA CYS A 991 56.70 -16.42 46.95
C CYS A 991 57.07 -15.24 47.84
N ASN A 992 56.88 -14.01 47.36
CA ASN A 992 57.09 -12.81 48.16
C ASN A 992 56.17 -12.78 49.38
N LEU A 993 54.88 -13.10 49.22
CA LEU A 993 53.92 -13.20 50.31
C LEU A 993 54.33 -14.28 51.33
N THR A 994 54.79 -15.44 50.85
CA THR A 994 55.28 -16.53 51.71
C THR A 994 56.46 -16.07 52.55
N GLN A 995 57.47 -15.45 51.93
CA GLN A 995 58.67 -14.98 52.63
C GLN A 995 58.33 -13.90 53.66
N VAL A 996 57.44 -12.95 53.33
CA VAL A 996 56.98 -11.92 54.27
C VAL A 996 56.33 -12.55 55.50
N ILE A 997 55.42 -13.51 55.31
CA ILE A 997 54.70 -14.16 56.42
C ILE A 997 55.66 -14.99 57.30
N LEU A 998 56.54 -15.81 56.69
CA LEU A 998 57.49 -16.62 57.45
C LEU A 998 58.52 -15.75 58.20
N ASN A 999 59.02 -14.68 57.58
CA ASN A 999 59.94 -13.74 58.25
C ASN A 999 59.25 -12.98 59.38
N TRP A 1000 58.01 -12.54 59.18
CA TRP A 1000 57.23 -11.90 60.24
C TRP A 1000 57.01 -12.87 61.41
N PHE A 1001 56.65 -14.12 61.14
CA PHE A 1001 56.41 -15.12 62.17
C PHE A 1001 57.68 -15.47 62.94
N ALA A 1002 58.81 -15.63 62.24
CA ALA A 1002 60.11 -15.88 62.85
C ALA A 1002 60.62 -14.70 63.70
N THR A 1003 60.38 -13.47 63.24
CA THR A 1003 60.82 -12.24 63.94
C THR A 1003 59.99 -11.96 65.19
N ASN A 1004 58.68 -12.14 65.11
CA ASN A 1004 57.75 -11.76 66.18
C ASN A 1004 57.42 -12.91 67.14
N ASN A 1005 57.68 -14.17 66.75
CA ASN A 1005 57.43 -15.39 67.53
C ASN A 1005 56.07 -15.37 68.28
N PRO A 1006 54.95 -15.18 67.55
CA PRO A 1006 53.63 -15.02 68.18
C PRO A 1006 53.15 -16.34 68.82
N VAL A 1007 52.19 -16.24 69.74
CA VAL A 1007 51.58 -17.41 70.38
C VAL A 1007 50.79 -18.22 69.34
N VAL A 1008 50.97 -19.54 69.35
CA VAL A 1008 50.40 -20.46 68.34
C VAL A 1008 49.12 -21.18 68.77
N ASN A 1009 48.65 -20.93 69.99
CA ASN A 1009 47.44 -21.55 70.54
C ASN A 1009 46.21 -21.10 69.74
N ASN A 1010 45.56 -22.05 69.05
CA ASN A 1010 44.52 -21.80 68.04
C ASN A 1010 44.90 -20.68 67.05
N GLY A 1011 46.18 -20.61 66.70
CA GLY A 1011 46.70 -19.58 65.82
C GLY A 1011 46.34 -19.84 64.36
N TYR A 1012 45.87 -18.82 63.65
CA TYR A 1012 45.58 -18.88 62.22
C TYR A 1012 45.91 -17.57 61.51
N PHE A 1013 46.23 -17.67 60.23
CA PHE A 1013 46.29 -16.52 59.34
C PHE A 1013 44.92 -16.28 58.73
N GLN A 1014 44.47 -15.03 58.79
CA GLN A 1014 43.30 -14.54 58.09
C GLN A 1014 43.75 -13.68 56.92
N PHE A 1015 43.36 -14.07 55.72
CA PHE A 1015 43.55 -13.30 54.51
C PHE A 1015 42.25 -12.58 54.14
N ILE A 1016 42.37 -11.29 53.81
CA ILE A 1016 41.32 -10.51 53.18
C ILE A 1016 41.78 -10.29 51.74
N VAL A 1017 41.02 -10.83 50.78
CA VAL A 1017 41.37 -10.75 49.35
C VAL A 1017 40.27 -10.01 48.61
N GLU A 1018 40.62 -8.85 48.06
CA GLU A 1018 39.74 -8.09 47.17
C GLU A 1018 40.18 -8.28 45.72
N VAL A 1019 39.23 -8.56 44.84
CA VAL A 1019 39.42 -8.65 43.39
C VAL A 1019 38.73 -7.45 42.75
N TYR A 1020 39.41 -6.75 41.85
CA TYR A 1020 38.93 -5.52 41.22
C TYR A 1020 38.46 -5.74 39.79
N SER A 1021 37.47 -4.96 39.34
CA SER A 1021 36.99 -5.05 37.95
C SER A 1021 38.08 -4.70 36.95
N GLN A 1022 38.11 -5.44 35.84
CA GLN A 1022 38.87 -5.13 34.63
C GLN A 1022 38.12 -4.18 33.69
N SER A 1023 36.88 -3.83 34.03
CA SER A 1023 36.09 -2.81 33.32
C SER A 1023 36.59 -1.39 33.64
N ASN A 1024 36.02 -0.40 32.94
CA ASN A 1024 36.37 1.02 33.11
C ASN A 1024 36.16 1.54 34.54
N ASN A 1025 35.32 0.89 35.35
CA ASN A 1025 34.90 1.42 36.66
C ASN A 1025 35.88 1.11 37.81
N LYS A 1026 36.88 0.22 37.63
CA LYS A 1026 37.94 -0.12 38.61
C LYS A 1026 37.48 -0.35 40.07
N LEU A 1027 36.22 -0.72 40.29
CA LEU A 1027 35.66 -1.01 41.62
C LEU A 1027 35.98 -2.46 42.06
N PRO A 1028 36.04 -2.77 43.37
CA PRO A 1028 36.17 -4.15 43.85
C PRO A 1028 34.92 -4.98 43.52
N ILE A 1029 35.06 -6.06 42.76
CA ILE A 1029 33.95 -6.94 42.35
C ILE A 1029 33.69 -8.08 43.33
N LEU A 1030 34.70 -8.46 44.11
CA LEU A 1030 34.63 -9.50 45.13
C LEU A 1030 35.55 -9.16 46.31
N ASN A 1031 35.04 -9.31 47.53
CA ASN A 1031 35.79 -9.23 48.77
C ASN A 1031 35.61 -10.53 49.56
N LEU A 1032 36.67 -11.32 49.65
CA LEU A 1032 36.74 -12.48 50.54
C LEU A 1032 37.36 -12.02 51.86
N SER A 1033 36.51 -11.75 52.86
CA SER A 1033 36.94 -11.14 54.12
C SER A 1033 37.41 -12.12 55.19
N ASN A 1034 37.20 -13.42 54.97
CA ASN A 1034 37.43 -14.45 55.98
C ASN A 1034 38.07 -15.73 55.40
N VAL A 1035 39.23 -15.59 54.76
CA VAL A 1035 40.00 -16.72 54.22
C VAL A 1035 41.00 -17.18 55.28
N LEU A 1036 40.86 -18.41 55.78
CA LEU A 1036 41.55 -18.88 56.98
C LEU A 1036 42.59 -19.97 56.67
N LEU A 1037 43.75 -19.88 57.30
CA LEU A 1037 44.78 -20.92 57.29
C LEU A 1037 45.34 -21.13 58.70
N GLU A 1038 44.93 -22.21 59.35
CA GLU A 1038 45.41 -22.54 60.70
C GLU A 1038 46.88 -23.00 60.68
N VAL A 1039 47.64 -22.59 61.71
CA VAL A 1039 49.07 -22.89 61.87
C VAL A 1039 49.40 -24.40 61.85
N PRO A 1040 48.60 -25.31 62.46
CA PRO A 1040 48.89 -26.74 62.42
C PRO A 1040 48.97 -27.33 61.01
N TYR A 1041 48.38 -26.67 60.02
CA TYR A 1041 48.37 -27.10 58.62
C TYR A 1041 49.52 -26.50 57.79
N ILE A 1042 50.37 -25.67 58.38
CA ILE A 1042 51.54 -25.07 57.73
C ILE A 1042 52.79 -25.86 58.14
N LYS A 1043 53.41 -26.56 57.20
CA LYS A 1043 54.54 -27.48 57.45
C LYS A 1043 55.73 -26.81 58.12
N GLU A 1044 56.03 -25.55 57.76
CA GLU A 1044 57.13 -24.76 58.29
C GLU A 1044 56.91 -24.31 59.74
N LEU A 1045 55.64 -24.22 60.18
CA LEU A 1045 55.25 -23.66 61.48
C LEU A 1045 54.67 -24.70 62.44
N ALA A 1046 54.31 -25.89 61.93
CA ALA A 1046 53.85 -27.01 62.72
C ALA A 1046 54.99 -27.55 63.62
N LYS A 1047 54.76 -27.64 64.93
CA LYS A 1047 55.75 -28.21 65.86
C LYS A 1047 56.03 -29.69 65.52
N PRO A 1048 57.29 -30.14 65.47
CA PRO A 1048 57.59 -31.57 65.34
C PRO A 1048 57.09 -32.33 66.57
N ALA A 1049 56.38 -33.44 66.37
CA ALA A 1049 55.88 -34.30 67.44
C ALA A 1049 57.05 -34.81 68.31
N SER A 1050 57.04 -34.47 69.60
CA SER A 1050 58.01 -34.95 70.58
C SER A 1050 57.90 -36.46 70.79
N ARG A 1051 58.97 -37.21 70.51
CA ARG A 1051 59.13 -38.63 70.89
C ARG A 1051 59.05 -38.79 72.41
N PRO A 1052 58.25 -39.73 72.96
CA PRO A 1052 58.22 -39.97 74.40
C PRO A 1052 59.44 -40.78 74.86
N ALA A 1053 60.11 -40.29 75.90
CA ALA A 1053 61.15 -41.01 76.64
C ALA A 1053 60.52 -42.15 77.47
N GLY A 1054 60.92 -43.39 77.22
CA GLY A 1054 60.40 -44.60 77.88
C GLY A 1054 61.50 -45.51 78.43
N ARG A 1055 61.84 -45.28 79.71
CA ARG A 1055 62.31 -46.20 80.77
C ARG A 1055 62.98 -47.54 80.40
N ARG A 1056 64.19 -47.72 80.98
CA ARG A 1056 64.86 -49.00 81.28
C ARG A 1056 63.90 -50.03 81.92
N LYS A 1057 63.97 -51.29 81.47
CA LYS A 1057 63.55 -52.49 82.21
C LYS A 1057 64.79 -53.18 82.83
N PRO A 1058 64.68 -53.82 84.01
CA PRO A 1058 65.78 -54.48 84.73
C PRO A 1058 66.08 -55.89 84.16
N PRO A 1059 67.19 -56.55 84.57
CA PRO A 1059 67.69 -57.75 83.89
C PRO A 1059 67.07 -59.04 84.43
N SER A 1060 67.00 -60.06 83.56
CA SER A 1060 66.92 -61.47 83.96
C SER A 1060 67.60 -62.36 82.91
N ARG A 1061 68.77 -62.89 83.30
CA ARG A 1061 69.63 -63.92 82.69
C ARG A 1061 70.19 -63.69 81.29
#